data_AF-A0A225APX1-F1
#
_entry.id   AF-A0A225APX1-F1
#
_cell.length_a   1.000
_cell.length_b   1.000
_cell.length_c   1.000
_cell.angle_alpha   90.00
_cell.angle_beta   90.00
_cell.angle_gamma   90.00
#
_symmetry.space_group_name_H-M   'P 1'
#
loop_
_entity.id
_entity.type
_entity.pdbx_description
1 polymer ?
#
loop_
_entity_poly.entity_id
_entity_poly.type
_entity_poly.pdbx_seq_one_letter_code
_entity_poly.pdbx_strand_id
1 'polypeptide(L)'
;MAHSDNKYDIVIVGAGPVGILLSLCLSRWGYKVKHIDNRPVPTATGRADGIQPRSIEILRNLGLKRALMAYEPAKVYAVAFWDPLPGGKGIHRTGSWPSCPRFIDTRYPFTALVHQGKIEQLFLNEIEKAGTTVQRPWTIVDFANTGKDEAYPVEVSLKCLDTNVIENVRTKYLFSGEGARSVVREKLGVQITYKDQISFVWGVMDGVVQTNFPDINTKCTIHSDSGSIMVIPREDSMVRLYVQIASSTDPDWNPRKTATAEEVQEAAKKILHPYTIDWVRVEWYSVYPIGQGISEKYTLDHRIFMGGDACHTHSPKAGQGMNTAFHDALNFAWKLHAVESGFADRSLLESYESERKKIAEDLLDFDNKYAALFSQRPPNAEEVGNAKSLSSDEGEENEFVQTFKSSCEFTSGYGVAYEPNVINWSPSHPAQSHLFGIDGVKLVPGKAFTPTTVARLSDANIVHLEQEVPANGSFRIFVFAGSPSRNKKAVEDLANNLEKDKSFLSVYRRPDIAEVSYFERHNPHSKLFTLSFIFAAEKTGVDVSYLPRVVKDYHHHIYADDVPDVRVPHAKFSAHEKLGLDPERGGVVVVRPDSHVSCIVRLVEGSGTVDALNAYFKNSMLSLALTAELEGYMFMSRVSAAHLSTNLALFSVTGLRPKDTEEDPYYYTFKVLCSSCRETHPNWVSFTRYEKHEIPGSRGEANFVWKCKLCGKTHSASITAGPNAYEIPENAKSKIQKIIEMDCRGLEFTDFKADGDWEAKGAETTTAFSGIDLSEGEWYDYDEKAGEEVSIKDIKWEIRNIK
;
A
#
# COMPACT_ATOMS: atom_id res chain seq x y z
N MET A 1 -35.77 0.13 8.71
CA MET A 1 -34.40 -0.40 8.79
C MET A 1 -33.90 -0.63 7.35
N ALA A 2 -32.58 -0.52 7.11
CA ALA A 2 -31.87 -0.73 5.84
C ALA A 2 -31.78 0.45 4.82
N HIS A 3 -31.06 1.51 5.19
CA HIS A 3 -30.29 2.34 4.24
C HIS A 3 -28.78 2.35 4.54
N SER A 4 -28.33 1.51 5.48
CA SER A 4 -26.91 1.37 5.87
C SER A 4 -26.10 0.44 4.96
N ASP A 5 -26.73 -0.36 4.09
CA ASP A 5 -26.06 -1.52 3.50
C ASP A 5 -25.24 -1.23 2.22
N ASN A 6 -25.46 -0.08 1.56
CA ASN A 6 -24.85 0.26 0.27
C ASN A 6 -23.61 1.19 0.36
N LYS A 7 -22.89 1.17 1.49
CA LYS A 7 -21.60 1.86 1.64
C LYS A 7 -20.43 0.87 1.64
N TYR A 8 -19.37 1.18 0.92
CA TYR A 8 -18.18 0.33 0.75
C TYR A 8 -16.90 1.15 0.94
N ASP A 9 -15.82 0.54 1.41
CA ASP A 9 -14.52 1.21 1.41
C ASP A 9 -14.02 1.39 -0.03
N ILE A 10 -14.24 0.38 -0.88
CA ILE A 10 -13.84 0.42 -2.28
C ILE A 10 -14.82 -0.33 -3.18
N VAL A 11 -15.05 0.22 -4.37
CA VAL A 11 -15.69 -0.47 -5.50
C VAL A 11 -14.60 -0.80 -6.52
N ILE A 12 -14.49 -2.08 -6.88
CA ILE A 12 -13.55 -2.58 -7.89
C ILE A 12 -14.35 -3.06 -9.10
N VAL A 13 -14.05 -2.51 -10.27
CA VAL A 13 -14.72 -2.85 -11.52
C VAL A 13 -13.76 -3.63 -12.42
N GLY A 14 -14.07 -4.88 -12.71
CA GLY A 14 -13.26 -5.78 -13.51
C GLY A 14 -12.45 -6.77 -12.66
N ALA A 15 -12.75 -8.05 -12.82
CA ALA A 15 -12.11 -9.19 -12.17
C ALA A 15 -11.05 -9.84 -13.07
N GLY A 16 -10.25 -9.01 -13.74
CA GLY A 16 -8.95 -9.43 -14.29
C GLY A 16 -7.90 -9.54 -13.19
N PRO A 17 -6.63 -9.86 -13.53
CA PRO A 17 -5.56 -10.07 -12.55
C PRO A 17 -5.35 -8.94 -11.53
N VAL A 18 -5.46 -7.67 -11.96
CA VAL A 18 -5.33 -6.52 -11.07
C VAL A 18 -6.48 -6.45 -10.06
N GLY A 19 -7.72 -6.61 -10.51
CA GLY A 19 -8.91 -6.49 -9.66
C GLY A 19 -9.02 -7.64 -8.64
N ILE A 20 -8.74 -8.88 -9.05
CA ILE A 20 -8.80 -10.04 -8.13
C ILE A 20 -7.71 -10.00 -7.06
N LEU A 21 -6.48 -9.60 -7.39
CA LEU A 21 -5.42 -9.49 -6.39
C LEU A 21 -5.72 -8.34 -5.42
N LEU A 22 -6.14 -7.18 -5.93
CA LEU A 22 -6.52 -6.04 -5.11
C LEU A 22 -7.66 -6.39 -4.15
N SER A 23 -8.70 -7.04 -4.66
CA SER A 23 -9.85 -7.50 -3.88
C SER A 23 -9.42 -8.48 -2.79
N LEU A 24 -8.52 -9.42 -3.09
CA LEU A 24 -8.01 -10.37 -2.10
C LEU A 24 -7.25 -9.68 -0.97
N CYS A 25 -6.31 -8.79 -1.31
CA CYS A 25 -5.53 -8.05 -0.31
C CYS A 25 -6.43 -7.25 0.63
N LEU A 26 -7.32 -6.43 0.06
CA LEU A 26 -8.19 -5.56 0.85
C LEU A 26 -9.21 -6.34 1.68
N SER A 27 -9.78 -7.43 1.13
CA SER A 27 -10.71 -8.28 1.90
C SER A 27 -10.01 -8.94 3.09
N ARG A 28 -8.78 -9.45 2.90
CA ARG A 28 -7.99 -10.05 4.00
C ARG A 28 -7.58 -9.05 5.07
N TRP A 29 -7.45 -7.78 4.72
CA TRP A 29 -7.16 -6.71 5.68
C TRP A 29 -8.42 -6.08 6.31
N GLY A 30 -9.60 -6.64 6.02
CA GLY A 30 -10.85 -6.29 6.68
C GLY A 30 -11.64 -5.14 6.04
N TYR A 31 -11.29 -4.72 4.82
CA TYR A 31 -12.03 -3.68 4.10
C TYR A 31 -13.31 -4.22 3.49
N LYS A 32 -14.37 -3.39 3.47
CA LYS A 32 -15.64 -3.73 2.81
C LYS A 32 -15.53 -3.45 1.31
N VAL A 33 -15.36 -4.51 0.53
CA VAL A 33 -15.11 -4.45 -0.93
C VAL A 33 -16.38 -4.81 -1.73
N LYS A 34 -16.80 -3.96 -2.67
CA LYS A 34 -17.74 -4.32 -3.74
C LYS A 34 -16.95 -4.62 -5.01
N HIS A 35 -16.94 -5.88 -5.46
CA HIS A 35 -16.20 -6.27 -6.66
C HIS A 35 -17.18 -6.79 -7.72
N ILE A 36 -17.16 -6.19 -8.91
CA ILE A 36 -18.01 -6.57 -10.04
C ILE A 36 -17.20 -6.94 -11.28
N ASP A 37 -17.76 -7.77 -12.16
CA ASP A 37 -17.22 -8.06 -13.49
C ASP A 37 -18.35 -8.33 -14.49
N ASN A 38 -18.17 -7.89 -15.74
CA ASN A 38 -19.21 -7.97 -16.76
C ASN A 38 -19.26 -9.34 -17.46
N ARG A 39 -18.24 -10.19 -17.31
CA ARG A 39 -18.26 -11.54 -17.86
C ARG A 39 -19.16 -12.42 -17.00
N PRO A 40 -19.98 -13.29 -17.61
CA PRO A 40 -20.88 -14.17 -16.87
C PRO A 40 -20.13 -15.26 -16.08
N VAL A 41 -18.95 -15.65 -16.54
CA VAL A 41 -18.10 -16.68 -15.93
C VAL A 41 -16.63 -16.22 -15.88
N PRO A 42 -15.80 -16.81 -15.00
CA PRO A 42 -14.34 -16.66 -15.07
C PRO A 42 -13.81 -17.00 -16.48
N THR A 43 -12.59 -16.57 -16.78
CA THR A 43 -12.00 -16.73 -18.12
C THR A 43 -12.03 -18.18 -18.59
N ALA A 44 -12.95 -18.48 -19.53
CA ALA A 44 -13.13 -19.81 -20.11
C ALA A 44 -11.94 -20.23 -20.99
N THR A 45 -11.33 -19.25 -21.68
CA THR A 45 -10.16 -19.44 -22.54
C THR A 45 -9.15 -18.31 -22.31
N GLY A 46 -7.99 -18.66 -21.75
CA GLY A 46 -7.02 -17.72 -21.17
C GLY A 46 -6.26 -16.87 -22.19
N ARG A 47 -6.08 -15.57 -21.90
CA ARG A 47 -5.20 -14.68 -22.68
C ARG A 47 -3.78 -14.64 -22.13
N ALA A 48 -3.62 -14.74 -20.81
CA ALA A 48 -2.34 -14.86 -20.13
C ALA A 48 -2.13 -16.28 -19.58
N ASP A 49 -0.87 -16.69 -19.42
CA ASP A 49 -0.50 -17.99 -18.83
C ASP A 49 0.80 -17.93 -18.01
N GLY A 50 1.73 -17.04 -18.35
CA GLY A 50 3.02 -16.91 -17.69
C GLY A 50 2.99 -16.13 -16.37
N ILE A 51 3.46 -16.78 -15.30
CA ILE A 51 3.76 -16.17 -14.00
C ILE A 51 5.28 -16.13 -13.84
N GLN A 52 5.83 -14.93 -13.78
CA GLN A 52 7.28 -14.68 -13.70
C GLN A 52 7.83 -14.92 -12.28
N PRO A 53 9.15 -15.14 -12.13
CA PRO A 53 9.80 -15.38 -10.83
C PRO A 53 9.35 -14.44 -9.71
N ARG A 54 9.36 -13.12 -9.97
CA ARG A 54 8.94 -12.14 -8.95
C ARG A 54 7.46 -12.27 -8.59
N SER A 55 6.60 -12.55 -9.55
CA SER A 55 5.17 -12.80 -9.29
C SER A 55 4.94 -14.09 -8.50
N ILE A 56 5.76 -15.13 -8.70
CA ILE A 56 5.72 -16.34 -7.84
C ILE A 56 6.04 -15.99 -6.38
N GLU A 57 6.95 -15.06 -6.12
CA GLU A 57 7.24 -14.57 -4.77
C GLU A 57 6.06 -13.80 -4.16
N ILE A 58 5.43 -12.91 -4.94
CA ILE A 58 4.21 -12.21 -4.51
C ILE A 58 3.13 -13.23 -4.12
N LEU A 59 2.88 -14.22 -4.98
CA LEU A 59 1.92 -15.29 -4.70
C LEU A 59 2.34 -16.15 -3.50
N ARG A 60 3.64 -16.34 -3.24
CA ARG A 60 4.13 -17.03 -2.06
C ARG A 60 3.83 -16.24 -0.78
N ASN A 61 4.02 -14.93 -0.80
CA ASN A 61 3.76 -14.03 0.33
C ASN A 61 2.25 -13.87 0.59
N LEU A 62 1.42 -14.07 -0.42
CA LEU A 62 -0.04 -14.20 -0.31
C LEU A 62 -0.50 -15.62 0.08
N GLY A 63 0.40 -16.59 0.23
CA GLY A 63 0.06 -17.98 0.56
C GLY A 63 -0.53 -18.80 -0.60
N LEU A 64 -0.55 -18.26 -1.82
CA LEU A 64 -1.19 -18.84 -3.00
C LEU A 64 -0.29 -19.78 -3.81
N LYS A 65 1.04 -19.66 -3.68
CA LYS A 65 1.99 -20.45 -4.47
C LYS A 65 1.73 -21.97 -4.40
N ARG A 66 1.41 -22.53 -3.21
CA ARG A 66 1.20 -23.98 -3.07
C ARG A 66 -0.01 -24.44 -3.89
N ALA A 67 -1.11 -23.70 -3.81
CA ALA A 67 -2.32 -24.01 -4.56
C ALA A 67 -2.14 -23.81 -6.07
N LEU A 68 -1.37 -22.79 -6.47
CA LEU A 68 -0.97 -22.60 -7.87
C LEU A 68 -0.19 -23.82 -8.40
N MET A 69 0.80 -24.29 -7.65
CA MET A 69 1.65 -25.43 -8.05
C MET A 69 0.89 -26.75 -8.06
N ALA A 70 -0.26 -26.85 -7.38
CA ALA A 70 -1.11 -28.04 -7.41
C ALA A 70 -1.81 -28.23 -8.76
N TYR A 71 -1.87 -27.20 -9.62
CA TYR A 71 -2.30 -27.32 -11.01
C TYR A 71 -1.20 -27.84 -11.95
N GLU A 72 -0.04 -28.20 -11.42
CA GLU A 72 1.11 -28.71 -12.18
C GLU A 72 1.50 -27.80 -13.37
N PRO A 73 1.78 -26.51 -13.13
CA PRO A 73 2.14 -25.58 -14.20
C PRO A 73 3.39 -26.07 -14.93
N ALA A 74 3.44 -25.88 -16.25
CA ALA A 74 4.67 -26.08 -17.00
C ALA A 74 5.73 -25.09 -16.52
N LYS A 75 6.93 -25.58 -16.20
CA LYS A 75 8.03 -24.76 -15.65
C LYS A 75 9.09 -24.53 -16.71
N VAL A 76 9.26 -23.28 -17.10
CA VAL A 76 10.25 -22.89 -18.10
C VAL A 76 11.52 -22.43 -17.42
N TYR A 77 12.56 -23.27 -17.48
CA TYR A 77 13.90 -22.98 -16.98
C TYR A 77 14.83 -22.45 -18.06
N ALA A 78 14.55 -22.74 -19.34
CA ALA A 78 15.36 -22.35 -20.47
C ALA A 78 14.51 -22.02 -21.70
N VAL A 79 15.08 -21.21 -22.58
CA VAL A 79 14.54 -20.80 -23.87
C VAL A 79 15.48 -21.30 -24.96
N ALA A 80 14.96 -22.09 -25.90
CA ALA A 80 15.71 -22.51 -27.09
C ALA A 80 15.51 -21.51 -28.24
N PHE A 81 16.55 -21.33 -29.04
CA PHE A 81 16.52 -20.45 -30.21
C PHE A 81 16.81 -21.27 -31.45
N TRP A 82 16.00 -21.04 -32.48
CA TRP A 82 16.03 -21.75 -33.74
C TRP A 82 16.05 -20.76 -34.90
N ASP A 83 16.96 -20.96 -35.83
CA ASP A 83 17.17 -20.08 -37.00
C ASP A 83 17.26 -20.91 -38.29
N PRO A 84 17.15 -20.27 -39.47
CA PRO A 84 17.38 -20.94 -40.75
C PRO A 84 18.78 -21.56 -40.84
N LEU A 85 18.87 -22.74 -41.46
CA LEU A 85 20.14 -23.40 -41.74
C LEU A 85 21.04 -22.54 -42.65
N PRO A 86 22.35 -22.39 -42.32
CA PRO A 86 23.30 -21.74 -43.23
C PRO A 86 23.36 -22.47 -44.58
N GLY A 87 22.86 -21.83 -45.65
CA GLY A 87 22.97 -22.33 -47.03
C GLY A 87 21.87 -23.31 -47.48
N GLY A 88 20.73 -23.43 -46.79
CA GLY A 88 19.68 -24.37 -47.21
C GLY A 88 18.30 -24.14 -46.60
N LYS A 89 17.36 -25.06 -46.90
CA LYS A 89 15.97 -25.02 -46.46
C LYS A 89 15.79 -25.76 -45.13
N GLY A 90 15.28 -25.08 -44.12
CA GLY A 90 14.90 -25.65 -42.83
C GLY A 90 15.52 -24.91 -41.65
N ILE A 91 15.14 -25.30 -40.43
CA ILE A 91 15.60 -24.67 -39.19
C ILE A 91 16.53 -25.57 -38.37
N HIS A 92 17.44 -24.97 -37.60
CA HIS A 92 18.27 -25.67 -36.63
C HIS A 92 18.39 -24.89 -35.33
N ARG A 93 18.65 -25.59 -34.22
CA ARG A 93 18.88 -24.95 -32.92
C ARG A 93 20.22 -24.24 -32.91
N THR A 94 20.21 -22.94 -32.66
CA THR A 94 21.42 -22.11 -32.53
C THR A 94 21.90 -22.01 -31.10
N GLY A 95 21.00 -22.16 -30.13
CA GLY A 95 21.36 -22.17 -28.71
C GLY A 95 20.21 -22.43 -27.77
N SER A 96 20.53 -22.50 -26.49
CA SER A 96 19.57 -22.56 -25.38
C SER A 96 20.08 -21.71 -24.23
N TRP A 97 19.18 -20.92 -23.64
CA TRP A 97 19.52 -19.93 -22.63
C TRP A 97 18.63 -20.05 -21.40
N PRO A 98 19.15 -19.88 -20.18
CA PRO A 98 18.31 -19.87 -18.99
C PRO A 98 17.23 -18.79 -19.08
N SER A 99 15.98 -19.14 -18.78
CA SER A 99 14.86 -18.19 -18.73
C SER A 99 15.05 -17.16 -17.61
N CYS A 100 15.74 -17.56 -16.54
CA CYS A 100 16.18 -16.68 -15.46
C CYS A 100 17.67 -16.94 -15.22
N PRO A 101 18.57 -16.07 -15.72
CA PRO A 101 20.01 -16.23 -15.55
C PRO A 101 20.45 -16.18 -14.08
N ARG A 102 21.59 -16.81 -13.77
CA ARG A 102 22.10 -16.92 -12.39
C ARG A 102 22.43 -15.58 -11.73
N PHE A 103 22.69 -14.52 -12.49
CA PHE A 103 22.96 -13.20 -11.89
C PHE A 103 21.72 -12.61 -11.20
N ILE A 104 20.51 -13.00 -11.61
CA ILE A 104 19.26 -12.63 -10.93
C ILE A 104 19.16 -13.46 -9.65
N ASP A 105 19.08 -12.80 -8.50
CA ASP A 105 18.87 -13.47 -7.22
C ASP A 105 17.40 -13.77 -6.99
N THR A 106 16.99 -15.01 -7.31
CA THR A 106 15.63 -15.49 -7.10
C THR A 106 15.61 -16.93 -6.60
N ARG A 107 14.61 -17.22 -5.75
CA ARG A 107 14.32 -18.57 -5.27
C ARG A 107 13.60 -19.42 -6.31
N TYR A 108 12.95 -18.79 -7.27
CA TYR A 108 12.10 -19.45 -8.26
C TYR A 108 12.62 -19.14 -9.68
N PRO A 109 13.74 -19.74 -10.11
CA PRO A 109 14.41 -19.41 -11.38
C PRO A 109 13.70 -20.02 -12.60
N PHE A 110 12.38 -19.89 -12.66
CA PHE A 110 11.54 -20.37 -13.76
C PHE A 110 10.27 -19.54 -13.89
N THR A 111 9.75 -19.48 -15.11
CA THR A 111 8.38 -18.99 -15.36
C THR A 111 7.41 -20.17 -15.23
N ALA A 112 6.32 -19.99 -14.48
CA ALA A 112 5.26 -20.99 -14.35
C ALA A 112 4.14 -20.68 -15.35
N LEU A 113 3.78 -21.64 -16.20
CA LEU A 113 2.77 -21.50 -17.23
C LEU A 113 1.53 -22.32 -16.89
N VAL A 114 0.39 -21.65 -16.73
CA VAL A 114 -0.89 -22.28 -16.39
C VAL A 114 -2.07 -21.45 -16.90
N HIS A 115 -3.18 -22.10 -17.25
CA HIS A 115 -4.38 -21.43 -17.72
C HIS A 115 -4.87 -20.33 -16.77
N GLN A 116 -5.12 -19.12 -17.32
CA GLN A 116 -5.60 -17.97 -16.56
C GLN A 116 -6.85 -18.27 -15.71
N GLY A 117 -7.80 -19.06 -16.24
CA GLY A 117 -9.00 -19.44 -15.49
C GLY A 117 -8.71 -20.23 -14.21
N LYS A 118 -7.66 -21.07 -14.19
CA LYS A 118 -7.21 -21.80 -12.99
C LYS A 118 -6.64 -20.83 -11.94
N ILE A 119 -5.90 -19.81 -12.39
CA ILE A 119 -5.39 -18.73 -11.55
C ILE A 119 -6.54 -17.89 -10.99
N GLU A 120 -7.47 -17.45 -11.83
CA GLU A 120 -8.65 -16.67 -11.40
C GLU A 120 -9.47 -17.45 -10.38
N GLN A 121 -9.73 -18.73 -10.60
CA GLN A 121 -10.47 -19.57 -9.66
C GLN A 121 -9.78 -19.67 -8.30
N LEU A 122 -8.44 -19.78 -8.30
CA LEU A 122 -7.66 -19.77 -7.07
C LEU A 122 -7.88 -18.46 -6.28
N PHE A 123 -7.83 -17.30 -6.94
CA PHE A 123 -8.10 -16.03 -6.28
C PHE A 123 -9.54 -15.92 -5.81
N LEU A 124 -10.51 -16.32 -6.62
CA LEU A 124 -11.94 -16.25 -6.27
C LEU A 124 -12.25 -17.04 -4.99
N ASN A 125 -11.72 -18.27 -4.89
CA ASN A 125 -11.89 -19.09 -3.69
C ASN A 125 -11.31 -18.42 -2.43
N GLU A 126 -10.20 -17.69 -2.57
CA GLU A 126 -9.53 -17.02 -1.44
C GLU A 126 -10.18 -15.68 -1.08
N ILE A 127 -10.75 -14.98 -2.05
CA ILE A 127 -11.57 -13.77 -1.82
C ILE A 127 -12.84 -14.16 -1.05
N GLU A 128 -13.47 -15.28 -1.43
CA GLU A 128 -14.66 -15.81 -0.76
C GLU A 128 -14.36 -16.19 0.70
N LYS A 129 -13.24 -16.88 0.96
CA LYS A 129 -12.78 -17.16 2.34
C LYS A 129 -12.52 -15.90 3.16
N ALA A 130 -12.15 -14.80 2.51
CA ALA A 130 -11.95 -13.50 3.14
C ALA A 130 -13.25 -12.71 3.34
N GLY A 131 -14.41 -13.25 2.94
CA GLY A 131 -15.73 -12.64 3.17
C GLY A 131 -16.26 -11.76 2.04
N THR A 132 -15.60 -11.75 0.87
CA THR A 132 -16.03 -10.97 -0.31
C THR A 132 -16.39 -11.90 -1.46
N THR A 133 -17.30 -11.50 -2.33
CA THR A 133 -17.62 -12.24 -3.57
C THR A 133 -17.58 -11.31 -4.77
N VAL A 134 -17.16 -11.84 -5.92
CA VAL A 134 -17.21 -11.09 -7.18
C VAL A 134 -18.58 -11.26 -7.83
N GLN A 135 -19.32 -10.16 -7.98
CA GLN A 135 -20.64 -10.17 -8.59
C GLN A 135 -20.56 -10.12 -10.11
N ARG A 136 -21.27 -11.04 -10.76
CA ARG A 136 -21.32 -11.22 -12.21
C ARG A 136 -22.74 -11.57 -12.67
N PRO A 137 -23.13 -11.25 -13.92
CA PRO A 137 -22.50 -10.28 -14.81
C PRO A 137 -22.98 -8.86 -14.49
N TRP A 138 -22.06 -7.99 -14.06
CA TRP A 138 -22.35 -6.62 -13.66
C TRP A 138 -21.36 -5.64 -14.32
N THR A 139 -21.87 -4.47 -14.73
CA THR A 139 -21.05 -3.39 -15.30
C THR A 139 -21.26 -2.09 -14.53
N ILE A 140 -20.28 -1.20 -14.59
CA ILE A 140 -20.47 0.20 -14.19
C ILE A 140 -21.20 0.95 -15.31
N VAL A 141 -22.13 1.84 -14.94
CA VAL A 141 -22.84 2.71 -15.90
C VAL A 141 -22.60 4.18 -15.64
N ASP A 142 -22.31 4.57 -14.40
CA ASP A 142 -21.95 5.94 -14.05
C ASP A 142 -21.22 6.02 -12.71
N PHE A 143 -20.51 7.12 -12.49
CA PHE A 143 -19.97 7.47 -11.18
C PHE A 143 -19.76 8.99 -11.08
N ALA A 144 -19.83 9.51 -9.87
CA ALA A 144 -19.53 10.90 -9.58
C ALA A 144 -18.89 11.03 -8.20
N ASN A 145 -17.77 11.76 -8.13
CA ASN A 145 -17.26 12.23 -6.84
C ASN A 145 -18.01 13.52 -6.47
N THR A 146 -19.08 13.38 -5.69
CA THR A 146 -19.99 14.51 -5.37
C THR A 146 -19.55 15.28 -4.14
N GLY A 147 -18.67 14.72 -3.30
CA GLY A 147 -18.23 15.33 -2.04
C GLY A 147 -19.35 15.57 -1.02
N LYS A 148 -20.59 15.12 -1.30
CA LYS A 148 -21.77 15.34 -0.45
C LYS A 148 -21.73 14.55 0.86
N ASP A 149 -21.05 13.40 0.85
CA ASP A 149 -20.76 12.59 2.03
C ASP A 149 -19.25 12.62 2.24
N GLU A 150 -18.81 13.24 3.34
CA GLU A 150 -17.39 13.45 3.63
C GLU A 150 -16.64 12.12 3.79
N ALA A 151 -17.31 11.09 4.31
CA ALA A 151 -16.74 9.77 4.50
C ALA A 151 -16.76 8.94 3.21
N TYR A 152 -17.86 8.96 2.45
CA TYR A 152 -18.05 8.17 1.21
C TYR A 152 -18.44 9.07 0.01
N PRO A 153 -17.49 9.87 -0.50
CA PRO A 153 -17.80 10.96 -1.43
C PRO A 153 -18.09 10.50 -2.87
N VAL A 154 -17.78 9.25 -3.23
CA VAL A 154 -17.97 8.70 -4.57
C VAL A 154 -19.29 7.93 -4.64
N GLU A 155 -20.19 8.37 -5.51
CA GLU A 155 -21.41 7.66 -5.88
C GLU A 155 -21.14 6.83 -7.14
N VAL A 156 -21.53 5.55 -7.13
CA VAL A 156 -21.31 4.62 -8.25
C VAL A 156 -22.62 3.92 -8.60
N SER A 157 -22.94 3.91 -9.89
CA SER A 157 -24.10 3.24 -10.45
C SER A 157 -23.66 1.97 -11.17
N LEU A 158 -24.16 0.83 -10.69
CA LEU A 158 -23.83 -0.51 -11.17
C LEU A 158 -25.07 -1.12 -11.81
N LYS A 159 -24.90 -1.84 -12.92
CA LYS A 159 -26.01 -2.48 -13.66
C LYS A 159 -25.78 -3.98 -13.79
N CYS A 160 -26.76 -4.76 -13.37
CA CYS A 160 -26.82 -6.20 -13.66
C CYS A 160 -27.16 -6.40 -15.14
N LEU A 161 -26.34 -7.16 -15.87
CA LEU A 161 -26.55 -7.39 -17.30
C LEU A 161 -27.68 -8.39 -17.59
N ASP A 162 -27.96 -9.31 -16.66
CA ASP A 162 -29.04 -10.29 -16.83
C ASP A 162 -30.43 -9.69 -16.56
N THR A 163 -30.55 -8.86 -15.52
CA THR A 163 -31.86 -8.34 -15.06
C THR A 163 -32.10 -6.88 -15.44
N ASN A 164 -31.08 -6.17 -15.93
CA ASN A 164 -31.07 -4.72 -16.15
C ASN A 164 -31.32 -3.87 -14.89
N VAL A 165 -31.31 -4.46 -13.69
CA VAL A 165 -31.43 -3.73 -12.42
C VAL A 165 -30.21 -2.83 -12.22
N ILE A 166 -30.45 -1.60 -11.79
CA ILE A 166 -29.42 -0.62 -11.42
C ILE A 166 -29.34 -0.52 -9.89
N GLU A 167 -28.14 -0.70 -9.35
CA GLU A 167 -27.81 -0.54 -7.93
C GLU A 167 -26.91 0.70 -7.77
N ASN A 168 -27.31 1.62 -6.90
CA ASN A 168 -26.48 2.78 -6.54
C ASN A 168 -25.81 2.53 -5.19
N VAL A 169 -24.50 2.73 -5.15
CA VAL A 169 -23.67 2.55 -3.96
C VAL A 169 -22.83 3.81 -3.70
N ARG A 170 -22.43 4.00 -2.44
CA ARG A 170 -21.44 5.00 -2.06
C ARG A 170 -20.14 4.33 -1.65
N THR A 171 -19.03 4.93 -2.04
CA THR A 171 -17.70 4.37 -1.76
C THR A 171 -16.69 5.46 -1.40
N LYS A 172 -15.65 5.08 -0.64
CA LYS A 172 -14.50 5.96 -0.43
C LYS A 172 -13.60 5.98 -1.68
N TYR A 173 -13.50 4.85 -2.38
CA TYR A 173 -12.63 4.70 -3.55
C TYR A 173 -13.30 3.92 -4.68
N LEU A 174 -12.96 4.25 -5.92
CA LEU A 174 -13.33 3.51 -7.12
C LEU A 174 -12.05 3.08 -7.84
N PHE A 175 -11.92 1.78 -8.14
CA PHE A 175 -10.79 1.24 -8.89
C PHE A 175 -11.28 0.54 -10.16
N SER A 176 -10.79 0.96 -11.32
CA SER A 176 -11.04 0.29 -12.60
C SER A 176 -9.91 -0.68 -12.96
N GLY A 177 -10.25 -1.96 -13.04
CA GLY A 177 -9.49 -3.05 -13.63
C GLY A 177 -10.18 -3.67 -14.85
N GLU A 178 -11.01 -2.89 -15.57
CA GLU A 178 -11.83 -3.33 -16.71
C GLU A 178 -11.02 -3.72 -17.96
N GLY A 179 -9.75 -3.32 -18.01
CA GLY A 179 -8.85 -3.53 -19.13
C GLY A 179 -9.00 -2.53 -20.27
N ALA A 180 -8.57 -2.92 -21.48
CA ALA A 180 -8.39 -2.00 -22.60
C ALA A 180 -9.64 -1.20 -23.01
N ARG A 181 -10.86 -1.67 -22.70
CA ARG A 181 -12.15 -0.99 -22.97
C ARG A 181 -12.82 -0.47 -21.70
N SER A 182 -12.05 0.13 -20.79
CA SER A 182 -12.56 0.66 -19.54
C SER A 182 -13.61 1.77 -19.75
N VAL A 183 -14.81 1.54 -19.22
CA VAL A 183 -15.89 2.54 -19.18
C VAL A 183 -15.52 3.69 -18.26
N VAL A 184 -14.83 3.39 -17.15
CA VAL A 184 -14.33 4.42 -16.22
C VAL A 184 -13.38 5.36 -16.95
N ARG A 185 -12.37 4.83 -17.65
CA ARG A 185 -11.41 5.66 -18.41
C ARG A 185 -12.10 6.54 -19.45
N GLU A 186 -13.03 5.97 -20.22
CA GLU A 186 -13.78 6.69 -21.24
C GLU A 186 -14.59 7.85 -20.65
N LYS A 187 -15.33 7.61 -19.55
CA LYS A 187 -16.10 8.65 -18.86
C LYS A 187 -15.23 9.76 -18.27
N LEU A 188 -14.02 9.44 -17.85
CA LEU A 188 -13.05 10.42 -17.37
C LEU A 188 -12.42 11.23 -18.51
N GLY A 189 -12.64 10.86 -19.77
CA GLY A 189 -12.00 11.48 -20.92
C GLY A 189 -10.48 11.27 -20.97
N VAL A 190 -9.95 10.30 -20.21
CA VAL A 190 -8.50 10.03 -20.15
C VAL A 190 -8.08 9.30 -21.42
N GLN A 191 -7.15 9.89 -22.16
CA GLN A 191 -6.70 9.35 -23.44
C GLN A 191 -5.61 8.29 -23.25
N ILE A 192 -5.48 7.41 -24.25
CA ILE A 192 -4.35 6.50 -24.38
C ILE A 192 -3.47 6.97 -25.53
N THR A 193 -2.20 7.24 -25.23
CA THR A 193 -1.16 7.44 -26.23
C THR A 193 -0.69 6.08 -26.72
N TYR A 194 -0.92 5.79 -28.00
CA TYR A 194 -0.41 4.59 -28.64
C TYR A 194 0.98 4.89 -29.24
N LYS A 195 1.99 4.08 -28.87
CA LYS A 195 3.30 4.10 -29.52
C LYS A 195 3.21 3.19 -30.75
N ASP A 196 3.48 3.74 -31.94
CA ASP A 196 3.47 3.18 -33.31
C ASP A 196 2.74 1.85 -33.57
N GLN A 197 1.89 1.81 -34.61
CA GLN A 197 1.25 0.57 -35.07
C GLN A 197 2.30 -0.39 -35.66
N ILE A 198 2.81 -1.31 -34.84
CA ILE A 198 3.55 -2.45 -35.34
C ILE A 198 2.56 -3.40 -36.02
N SER A 199 2.61 -3.46 -37.35
CA SER A 199 1.71 -4.21 -38.24
C SER A 199 2.07 -5.70 -38.40
N PHE A 200 2.35 -6.40 -37.28
CA PHE A 200 2.45 -7.87 -37.28
C PHE A 200 1.19 -8.50 -36.71
N VAL A 201 0.57 -9.39 -37.48
CA VAL A 201 -0.58 -10.18 -37.03
C VAL A 201 -0.09 -11.56 -36.60
N TRP A 202 -0.43 -11.91 -35.35
CA TRP A 202 -0.09 -13.19 -34.75
C TRP A 202 -1.36 -14.01 -34.51
N GLY A 203 -1.36 -15.24 -35.01
CA GLY A 203 -2.30 -16.27 -34.58
C GLY A 203 -1.80 -16.91 -33.30
N VAL A 204 -2.66 -17.08 -32.30
CA VAL A 204 -2.35 -17.78 -31.06
C VAL A 204 -3.25 -19.01 -30.99
N MET A 205 -2.66 -20.18 -30.81
CA MET A 205 -3.40 -21.45 -30.68
C MET A 205 -2.95 -22.21 -29.45
N ASP A 206 -3.93 -22.66 -28.67
CA ASP A 206 -3.74 -23.59 -27.55
C ASP A 206 -4.26 -24.96 -27.98
N GLY A 207 -3.43 -25.99 -27.85
CA GLY A 207 -3.84 -27.33 -28.24
C GLY A 207 -2.82 -28.40 -27.89
N VAL A 208 -3.22 -29.65 -28.11
CA VAL A 208 -2.29 -30.79 -28.06
C VAL A 208 -1.87 -31.10 -29.48
N VAL A 209 -0.57 -31.18 -29.69
CA VAL A 209 0.03 -31.38 -31.01
C VAL A 209 0.79 -32.69 -31.06
N GLN A 210 0.77 -33.33 -32.22
CA GLN A 210 1.66 -34.41 -32.60
C GLN A 210 2.74 -33.83 -33.51
N THR A 211 3.99 -33.94 -33.11
CA THR A 211 5.12 -33.35 -33.84
C THR A 211 6.41 -34.14 -33.60
N ASN A 212 7.32 -34.10 -34.56
CA ASN A 212 8.69 -34.57 -34.39
C ASN A 212 9.67 -33.41 -34.09
N PHE A 213 9.18 -32.19 -33.88
CA PHE A 213 10.00 -31.06 -33.45
C PHE A 213 10.52 -31.30 -32.03
N PRO A 214 11.84 -31.36 -31.82
CA PRO A 214 12.42 -31.87 -30.58
C PRO A 214 12.18 -30.96 -29.36
N ASP A 215 11.98 -29.67 -29.57
CA ASP A 215 11.85 -28.68 -28.51
C ASP A 215 10.39 -28.21 -28.29
N ILE A 216 9.38 -28.97 -28.71
CA ILE A 216 7.96 -28.57 -28.58
C ILE A 216 7.52 -28.37 -27.12
N ASN A 217 8.17 -29.07 -26.17
CA ASN A 217 7.92 -28.95 -24.73
C ASN A 217 8.83 -27.92 -24.04
N THR A 218 9.67 -27.21 -24.79
CA THR A 218 10.57 -26.16 -24.29
C THR A 218 10.06 -24.82 -24.81
N LYS A 219 10.15 -23.75 -24.01
CA LYS A 219 9.90 -22.41 -24.55
C LYS A 219 10.92 -22.17 -25.66
N CYS A 220 10.48 -21.84 -26.86
CA CYS A 220 11.42 -21.53 -27.92
C CYS A 220 10.94 -20.42 -28.85
N THR A 221 11.92 -19.69 -29.36
CA THR A 221 11.73 -18.70 -30.43
C THR A 221 12.30 -19.30 -31.71
N ILE A 222 11.47 -19.36 -32.74
CA ILE A 222 11.79 -19.97 -34.03
C ILE A 222 11.69 -18.89 -35.09
N HIS A 223 12.78 -18.73 -35.84
CA HIS A 223 12.84 -17.93 -37.05
C HIS A 223 13.04 -18.85 -38.26
N SER A 224 12.27 -18.61 -39.31
CA SER A 224 12.36 -19.31 -40.59
C SER A 224 12.18 -18.31 -41.73
N ASP A 225 12.49 -18.74 -42.95
CA ASP A 225 12.20 -17.96 -44.17
C ASP A 225 10.68 -17.73 -44.38
N SER A 226 9.83 -18.54 -43.73
CA SER A 226 8.37 -18.46 -43.84
C SER A 226 7.71 -17.67 -42.71
N GLY A 227 8.49 -17.11 -41.79
CA GLY A 227 8.00 -16.38 -40.61
C GLY A 227 8.51 -16.97 -39.29
N SER A 228 7.92 -16.50 -38.19
CA SER A 228 8.36 -16.84 -36.83
C SER A 228 7.29 -17.54 -36.01
N ILE A 229 7.72 -18.43 -35.12
CA ILE A 229 6.87 -19.05 -34.08
C ILE A 229 7.49 -18.84 -32.71
N MET A 230 6.65 -18.58 -31.71
CA MET A 230 7.01 -18.74 -30.31
C MET A 230 6.22 -19.89 -29.69
N VAL A 231 6.94 -20.90 -29.20
CA VAL A 231 6.37 -22.06 -28.51
C VAL A 231 6.36 -21.79 -27.01
N ILE A 232 5.22 -22.01 -26.39
CA ILE A 232 4.99 -21.85 -24.95
C ILE A 232 4.41 -23.17 -24.42
N PRO A 233 5.19 -23.99 -23.68
CA PRO A 233 4.68 -25.23 -23.12
C PRO A 233 3.64 -24.93 -22.04
N ARG A 234 2.56 -25.71 -21.99
CA ARG A 234 1.45 -25.53 -21.05
C ARG A 234 1.25 -26.80 -20.23
N GLU A 235 0.42 -26.68 -19.20
CA GLU A 235 0.00 -27.81 -18.38
C GLU A 235 -0.77 -28.86 -19.21
N ASP A 236 -0.97 -30.06 -18.67
CA ASP A 236 -1.79 -31.12 -19.30
C ASP A 236 -1.31 -31.51 -20.72
N SER A 237 0.01 -31.45 -20.96
CA SER A 237 0.68 -31.70 -22.26
C SER A 237 0.22 -30.80 -23.42
N MET A 238 -0.41 -29.67 -23.09
CA MET A 238 -0.81 -28.68 -24.07
C MET A 238 0.39 -27.79 -24.46
N VAL A 239 0.32 -27.20 -25.64
CA VAL A 239 1.23 -26.14 -26.06
C VAL A 239 0.44 -24.95 -26.58
N ARG A 240 1.00 -23.76 -26.34
CA ARG A 240 0.56 -22.52 -26.95
C ARG A 240 1.55 -22.11 -28.03
N LEU A 241 1.05 -21.87 -29.23
CA LEU A 241 1.84 -21.43 -30.38
C LEU A 241 1.41 -20.03 -30.78
N TYR A 242 2.34 -19.10 -30.71
CA TYR A 242 2.21 -17.79 -31.36
C TYR A 242 2.84 -17.92 -32.75
N VAL A 243 2.03 -17.81 -33.80
CA VAL A 243 2.41 -18.02 -35.19
C VAL A 243 2.26 -16.70 -35.95
N GLN A 244 3.34 -16.26 -36.60
CA GLN A 244 3.29 -15.09 -37.47
C GLN A 244 2.51 -15.42 -38.75
N ILE A 245 1.44 -14.66 -39.04
CA ILE A 245 0.58 -14.90 -40.21
C ILE A 245 0.85 -13.90 -41.33
N ALA A 246 0.99 -12.63 -40.98
CA ALA A 246 1.20 -11.57 -41.96
C ALA A 246 1.95 -10.38 -41.35
N SER A 247 2.70 -9.70 -42.22
CA SER A 247 3.28 -8.38 -41.98
C SER A 247 2.97 -7.52 -43.19
N SER A 248 2.32 -6.37 -43.01
CA SER A 248 2.08 -5.42 -44.10
C SER A 248 2.42 -4.01 -43.65
N THR A 249 3.12 -3.25 -44.49
CA THR A 249 3.37 -1.81 -44.28
C THR A 249 2.33 -0.92 -44.96
N ASP A 250 1.29 -1.52 -45.54
CA ASP A 250 0.22 -0.81 -46.26
C ASP A 250 -0.73 -0.12 -45.26
N PRO A 251 -0.93 1.22 -45.35
CA PRO A 251 -1.83 1.98 -44.48
C PRO A 251 -3.30 1.54 -44.53
N ASP A 252 -3.75 0.94 -45.64
CA ASP A 252 -5.12 0.44 -45.84
C ASP A 252 -5.27 -1.02 -45.42
N TRP A 253 -4.18 -1.68 -44.98
CA TRP A 253 -4.23 -3.04 -44.51
C TRP A 253 -4.97 -3.14 -43.17
N ASN A 254 -6.08 -3.86 -43.17
CA ASN A 254 -6.82 -4.13 -41.95
C ASN A 254 -6.28 -5.41 -41.28
N PRO A 255 -5.47 -5.30 -40.19
CA PRO A 255 -4.96 -6.47 -39.47
C PRO A 255 -6.07 -7.30 -38.80
N ARG A 256 -7.32 -6.79 -38.77
CA ARG A 256 -8.49 -7.49 -38.24
C ARG A 256 -9.17 -8.42 -39.26
N LYS A 257 -8.64 -8.59 -40.48
CA LYS A 257 -9.03 -9.74 -41.31
C LYS A 257 -8.56 -11.00 -40.57
N THR A 258 -9.50 -11.67 -39.92
CA THR A 258 -9.24 -12.86 -39.10
C THR A 258 -8.67 -13.96 -39.99
N ALA A 259 -7.46 -14.41 -39.69
CA ALA A 259 -6.98 -15.69 -40.20
C ALA A 259 -7.79 -16.82 -39.55
N THR A 260 -8.21 -17.78 -40.36
CA THR A 260 -8.85 -19.03 -39.91
C THR A 260 -7.86 -19.88 -39.11
N ALA A 261 -8.36 -20.79 -38.28
CA ALA A 261 -7.51 -21.71 -37.53
C ALA A 261 -6.62 -22.53 -38.47
N GLU A 262 -7.17 -22.96 -39.61
CA GLU A 262 -6.50 -23.73 -40.65
C GLU A 262 -5.36 -22.93 -41.28
N GLU A 263 -5.55 -21.65 -41.58
CA GLU A 263 -4.49 -20.78 -42.09
C GLU A 263 -3.34 -20.61 -41.10
N VAL A 264 -3.64 -20.53 -39.79
CA VAL A 264 -2.64 -20.47 -38.72
C VAL A 264 -1.87 -21.79 -38.63
N GLN A 265 -2.55 -22.93 -38.73
CA GLN A 265 -1.92 -24.26 -38.73
C GLN A 265 -1.01 -24.45 -39.94
N GLU A 266 -1.46 -24.06 -41.13
CA GLU A 266 -0.66 -24.15 -42.37
C GLU A 266 0.56 -23.22 -42.34
N ALA A 267 0.43 -22.02 -41.78
CA ALA A 267 1.59 -21.14 -41.55
C ALA A 267 2.59 -21.80 -40.59
N ALA A 268 2.11 -22.40 -39.50
CA ALA A 268 2.97 -23.07 -38.54
C ALA A 268 3.72 -24.27 -39.14
N LYS A 269 3.05 -25.09 -39.97
CA LYS A 269 3.69 -26.20 -40.71
C LYS A 269 4.82 -25.71 -41.63
N LYS A 270 4.62 -24.59 -42.32
CA LYS A 270 5.65 -23.99 -43.19
C LYS A 270 6.86 -23.51 -42.39
N ILE A 271 6.63 -22.83 -41.27
CA ILE A 271 7.70 -22.29 -40.42
C ILE A 271 8.52 -23.40 -39.74
N LEU A 272 7.87 -24.49 -39.34
CA LEU A 272 8.54 -25.61 -38.65
C LEU A 272 9.29 -26.57 -39.57
N HIS A 273 9.19 -26.43 -40.90
CA HIS A 273 9.88 -27.31 -41.83
C HIS A 273 11.40 -27.41 -41.51
N PRO A 274 12.00 -28.62 -41.47
CA PRO A 274 11.49 -29.92 -41.97
C PRO A 274 10.69 -30.72 -40.94
N TYR A 275 10.40 -30.16 -39.77
CA TYR A 275 9.61 -30.83 -38.74
C TYR A 275 8.11 -30.78 -39.09
N THR A 276 7.41 -31.86 -38.72
CA THR A 276 5.97 -32.04 -38.90
C THR A 276 5.22 -31.56 -37.66
N ILE A 277 4.02 -31.01 -37.82
CA ILE A 277 3.14 -30.68 -36.70
C ILE A 277 1.67 -30.83 -37.12
N ASP A 278 0.90 -31.54 -36.30
CA ASP A 278 -0.54 -31.73 -36.48
C ASP A 278 -1.26 -31.54 -35.14
N TRP A 279 -2.45 -30.94 -35.15
CA TRP A 279 -3.23 -30.70 -33.93
C TRP A 279 -4.16 -31.88 -33.68
N VAL A 280 -3.94 -32.57 -32.56
CA VAL A 280 -4.86 -33.60 -32.05
C VAL A 280 -6.14 -32.94 -31.55
N ARG A 281 -6.00 -31.80 -30.86
CA ARG A 281 -7.11 -30.94 -30.44
C ARG A 281 -6.68 -29.48 -30.41
N VAL A 282 -7.62 -28.60 -30.73
CA VAL A 282 -7.52 -27.14 -30.53
C VAL A 282 -8.49 -26.77 -29.43
N GLU A 283 -7.97 -26.34 -28.28
CA GLU A 283 -8.79 -25.87 -27.16
C GLU A 283 -9.26 -24.43 -27.40
N TRP A 284 -8.38 -23.62 -27.99
CA TRP A 284 -8.65 -22.22 -28.24
C TRP A 284 -7.74 -21.66 -29.34
N TYR A 285 -8.26 -20.72 -30.11
CA TYR A 285 -7.44 -19.90 -30.98
C TYR A 285 -7.94 -18.45 -31.05
N SER A 286 -7.05 -17.52 -31.35
CA SER A 286 -7.39 -16.13 -31.61
C SER A 286 -6.32 -15.45 -32.46
N VAL A 287 -6.67 -14.37 -33.14
CA VAL A 287 -5.76 -13.55 -33.93
C VAL A 287 -5.72 -12.15 -33.34
N TYR A 288 -4.52 -11.67 -32.98
CA TYR A 288 -4.35 -10.38 -32.32
C TYR A 288 -3.51 -9.42 -33.17
N PRO A 289 -3.98 -8.18 -33.42
CA PRO A 289 -3.08 -7.08 -33.75
C PRO A 289 -2.30 -6.69 -32.49
N ILE A 290 -1.00 -6.44 -32.64
CA ILE A 290 -0.17 -5.92 -31.55
C ILE A 290 -0.34 -4.40 -31.49
N GLY A 291 -0.79 -3.90 -30.34
CA GLY A 291 -0.86 -2.47 -30.06
C GLY A 291 -0.21 -2.17 -28.71
N GLN A 292 0.61 -1.13 -28.67
CA GLN A 292 1.22 -0.62 -27.45
C GLN A 292 0.55 0.70 -27.08
N GLY A 293 0.15 0.84 -25.83
CA GLY A 293 -0.59 2.01 -25.38
C GLY A 293 -0.36 2.30 -23.91
N ILE A 294 -0.32 3.58 -23.56
CA ILE A 294 -0.27 4.06 -22.18
C ILE A 294 -1.29 5.17 -21.95
N SER A 295 -1.98 5.10 -20.83
CA SER A 295 -2.94 6.10 -20.37
C SER A 295 -2.20 7.33 -19.86
N GLU A 296 -2.72 8.52 -20.17
CA GLU A 296 -2.15 9.79 -19.71
C GLU A 296 -2.18 9.91 -18.18
N LYS A 297 -3.23 9.38 -17.55
CA LYS A 297 -3.44 9.40 -16.09
C LYS A 297 -3.93 8.05 -15.57
N TYR A 298 -3.55 7.74 -14.34
CA TYR A 298 -3.91 6.53 -13.60
C TYR A 298 -4.81 6.89 -12.40
N THR A 299 -4.79 8.14 -11.96
CA THR A 299 -5.70 8.70 -10.96
C THR A 299 -6.14 10.13 -11.32
N LEU A 300 -7.15 10.66 -10.63
CA LEU A 300 -7.66 12.02 -10.84
C LEU A 300 -7.71 12.89 -9.60
N ASP A 301 -8.05 12.30 -8.46
CA ASP A 301 -8.47 13.02 -7.25
C ASP A 301 -8.14 12.24 -5.96
N HIS A 302 -7.25 11.26 -6.08
CA HIS A 302 -6.93 10.28 -5.03
C HIS A 302 -8.14 9.49 -4.54
N ARG A 303 -9.22 9.40 -5.33
CA ARG A 303 -10.43 8.62 -5.04
C ARG A 303 -10.71 7.62 -6.16
N ILE A 304 -10.50 8.04 -7.40
CA ILE A 304 -10.69 7.21 -8.60
C ILE A 304 -9.32 6.79 -9.14
N PHE A 305 -9.14 5.49 -9.32
CA PHE A 305 -7.89 4.87 -9.75
C PHE A 305 -8.15 3.86 -10.87
N MET A 306 -7.13 3.61 -11.67
CA MET A 306 -7.14 2.63 -12.75
C MET A 306 -5.82 1.82 -12.74
N GLY A 307 -5.87 0.57 -13.19
CA GLY A 307 -4.67 -0.28 -13.27
C GLY A 307 -4.77 -1.41 -14.29
N GLY A 308 -3.64 -2.07 -14.56
CA GLY A 308 -3.53 -3.09 -15.60
C GLY A 308 -3.84 -2.54 -17.00
N ASP A 309 -4.47 -3.37 -17.84
CA ASP A 309 -4.82 -3.04 -19.24
C ASP A 309 -5.73 -1.80 -19.40
N ALA A 310 -6.34 -1.30 -18.32
CA ALA A 310 -7.05 -0.02 -18.35
C ALA A 310 -6.09 1.16 -18.58
N CYS A 311 -4.85 1.01 -18.10
CA CYS A 311 -3.82 2.03 -18.12
C CYS A 311 -2.65 1.75 -19.06
N HIS A 312 -2.31 0.49 -19.32
CA HIS A 312 -1.18 0.15 -20.19
C HIS A 312 -1.45 -1.16 -20.92
N THR A 313 -1.22 -1.16 -22.23
CA THR A 313 -1.35 -2.35 -23.08
C THR A 313 -0.05 -2.55 -23.84
N HIS A 314 0.42 -3.79 -23.90
CA HIS A 314 1.70 -4.14 -24.50
C HIS A 314 1.63 -5.50 -25.20
N SER A 315 2.74 -5.88 -25.83
CA SER A 315 2.82 -7.09 -26.62
C SER A 315 2.77 -8.34 -25.71
N PRO A 316 2.07 -9.42 -26.12
CA PRO A 316 2.09 -10.66 -25.36
C PRO A 316 3.46 -11.36 -25.38
N LYS A 317 4.39 -10.94 -26.25
CA LYS A 317 5.71 -11.59 -26.45
C LYS A 317 6.53 -11.69 -25.15
N ALA A 318 6.52 -10.65 -24.32
CA ALA A 318 7.26 -10.64 -23.06
C ALA A 318 6.49 -11.30 -21.89
N GLY A 319 5.22 -11.65 -22.08
CA GLY A 319 4.38 -12.29 -21.06
C GLY A 319 4.15 -11.44 -19.80
N GLN A 320 4.23 -10.10 -19.91
CA GLN A 320 4.26 -9.22 -18.72
C GLN A 320 2.88 -8.81 -18.20
N GLY A 321 1.80 -8.91 -18.98
CA GLY A 321 0.51 -8.29 -18.65
C GLY A 321 -0.03 -8.61 -17.26
N MET A 322 -0.25 -9.90 -16.99
CA MET A 322 -0.71 -10.38 -15.68
C MET A 322 0.28 -10.09 -14.55
N ASN A 323 1.58 -10.15 -14.83
CA ASN A 323 2.64 -9.94 -13.84
C ASN A 323 2.67 -8.47 -13.41
N THR A 324 2.70 -7.53 -14.35
CA THR A 324 2.60 -6.09 -14.09
C THR A 324 1.31 -5.73 -13.34
N ALA A 325 0.19 -6.36 -13.71
CA ALA A 325 -1.10 -6.18 -13.02
C ALA A 325 -1.05 -6.60 -11.54
N PHE A 326 -0.32 -7.66 -11.18
CA PHE A 326 -0.12 -8.02 -9.77
C PHE A 326 0.69 -6.97 -9.00
N HIS A 327 1.70 -6.38 -9.64
CA HIS A 327 2.47 -5.29 -9.04
C HIS A 327 1.61 -4.02 -8.87
N ASP A 328 0.77 -3.66 -9.85
CA ASP A 328 -0.17 -2.53 -9.76
C ASP A 328 -1.11 -2.71 -8.56
N ALA A 329 -1.74 -3.88 -8.47
CA ALA A 329 -2.69 -4.19 -7.40
C ALA A 329 -2.05 -4.14 -6.02
N LEU A 330 -0.89 -4.78 -5.83
CA LEU A 330 -0.23 -4.80 -4.52
C LEU A 330 0.28 -3.41 -4.13
N ASN A 331 0.85 -2.66 -5.08
CA ASN A 331 1.33 -1.29 -4.87
C ASN A 331 0.20 -0.36 -4.40
N PHE A 332 -0.97 -0.42 -5.06
CA PHE A 332 -2.12 0.37 -4.65
C PHE A 332 -2.70 -0.10 -3.31
N ALA A 333 -2.85 -1.42 -3.13
CA ALA A 333 -3.50 -1.99 -1.96
C ALA A 333 -2.85 -1.51 -0.66
N TRP A 334 -1.52 -1.60 -0.55
CA TRP A 334 -0.86 -1.24 0.71
C TRP A 334 -0.87 0.26 0.99
N LYS A 335 -0.84 1.11 -0.05
CA LYS A 335 -0.94 2.56 0.11
C LYS A 335 -2.33 2.94 0.60
N LEU A 336 -3.36 2.33 0.03
CA LEU A 336 -4.72 2.46 0.53
C LEU A 336 -4.83 1.99 1.98
N HIS A 337 -4.22 0.86 2.32
CA HIS A 337 -4.21 0.33 3.68
C HIS A 337 -3.53 1.29 4.66
N ALA A 338 -2.39 1.88 4.29
CA ALA A 338 -1.69 2.88 5.08
C ALA A 338 -2.57 4.13 5.32
N VAL A 339 -3.22 4.65 4.28
CA VAL A 339 -4.08 5.84 4.39
C VAL A 339 -5.29 5.56 5.28
N GLU A 340 -6.03 4.49 5.00
CA GLU A 340 -7.27 4.18 5.72
C GLU A 340 -7.03 3.68 7.15
N SER A 341 -5.82 3.22 7.47
CA SER A 341 -5.41 2.92 8.84
C SER A 341 -4.97 4.17 9.62
N GLY A 342 -4.99 5.35 9.02
CA GLY A 342 -4.50 6.60 9.62
C GLY A 342 -2.98 6.70 9.73
N PHE A 343 -2.24 5.82 9.02
CA PHE A 343 -0.77 5.83 9.02
C PHE A 343 -0.21 6.92 8.11
N ALA A 344 -0.87 7.15 6.98
CA ALA A 344 -0.41 8.08 5.97
C ALA A 344 -1.49 9.08 5.54
N ASP A 345 -1.07 10.25 5.08
CA ASP A 345 -1.95 11.20 4.42
C ASP A 345 -2.41 10.67 3.04
N ARG A 346 -3.60 11.10 2.59
CA ARG A 346 -4.16 10.67 1.31
C ARG A 346 -3.27 11.01 0.11
N SER A 347 -2.44 12.06 0.20
CA SER A 347 -1.44 12.40 -0.82
C SER A 347 -0.44 11.27 -1.10
N LEU A 348 -0.24 10.30 -0.18
CA LEU A 348 0.56 9.10 -0.44
C LEU A 348 0.06 8.35 -1.69
N LEU A 349 -1.25 8.39 -1.96
CA LEU A 349 -1.84 7.70 -3.11
C LEU A 349 -1.39 8.28 -4.47
N GLU A 350 -0.89 9.52 -4.52
CA GLU A 350 -0.28 10.10 -5.73
C GLU A 350 0.91 9.27 -6.22
N SER A 351 1.66 8.70 -5.28
CA SER A 351 2.82 7.86 -5.61
C SER A 351 2.44 6.59 -6.38
N TYR A 352 1.16 6.19 -6.41
CA TYR A 352 0.73 5.05 -7.23
C TYR A 352 0.95 5.35 -8.72
N GLU A 353 0.52 6.54 -9.19
CA GLU A 353 0.67 6.90 -10.60
C GLU A 353 2.16 7.06 -10.96
N SER A 354 2.92 7.83 -10.19
CA SER A 354 4.33 8.08 -10.51
C SER A 354 5.18 6.81 -10.52
N GLU A 355 4.92 5.87 -9.61
CA GLU A 355 5.61 4.58 -9.57
C GLU A 355 5.16 3.63 -10.67
N ARG A 356 3.86 3.51 -10.93
CA ARG A 356 3.34 2.47 -11.85
C ARG A 356 3.38 2.90 -13.31
N LYS A 357 3.14 4.19 -13.59
CA LYS A 357 3.24 4.74 -14.94
C LYS A 357 4.66 4.65 -15.48
N LYS A 358 5.67 5.01 -14.69
CA LYS A 358 7.08 4.89 -15.10
C LYS A 358 7.47 3.45 -15.45
N ILE A 359 7.03 2.48 -14.65
CA ILE A 359 7.27 1.05 -14.93
C ILE A 359 6.55 0.60 -16.21
N ALA A 360 5.36 1.13 -16.48
CA ALA A 360 4.67 0.87 -17.74
C ALA A 360 5.38 1.53 -18.94
N GLU A 361 5.94 2.72 -18.78
CA GLU A 361 6.77 3.37 -19.82
C GLU A 361 8.03 2.54 -20.11
N ASP A 362 8.72 2.08 -19.06
CA ASP A 362 9.89 1.21 -19.17
C ASP A 362 9.55 -0.12 -19.85
N LEU A 363 8.38 -0.69 -19.54
CA LEU A 363 7.86 -1.89 -20.21
C LEU A 363 7.66 -1.65 -21.70
N LEU A 364 7.08 -0.51 -22.09
CA LEU A 364 6.85 -0.19 -23.49
C LEU A 364 8.16 0.07 -24.24
N ASP A 365 9.09 0.80 -23.63
CA ASP A 365 10.40 1.05 -24.24
C ASP A 365 11.20 -0.24 -24.37
N PHE A 366 11.12 -1.13 -23.38
CA PHE A 366 11.66 -2.48 -23.45
C PHE A 366 11.00 -3.30 -24.56
N ASP A 367 9.67 -3.36 -24.61
CA ASP A 367 8.93 -4.14 -25.61
C ASP A 367 9.23 -3.66 -27.03
N ASN A 368 9.46 -2.36 -27.25
CA ASN A 368 9.88 -1.82 -28.55
C ASN A 368 11.26 -2.31 -28.97
N LYS A 369 12.25 -2.24 -28.06
CA LYS A 369 13.60 -2.79 -28.29
C LYS A 369 13.54 -4.31 -28.52
N TYR A 370 12.76 -5.01 -27.70
CA TYR A 370 12.62 -6.46 -27.75
C TYR A 370 11.88 -6.93 -29.00
N ALA A 371 10.83 -6.23 -29.45
CA ALA A 371 10.12 -6.53 -30.68
C ALA A 371 11.00 -6.35 -31.93
N ALA A 372 11.89 -5.34 -31.93
CA ALA A 372 12.88 -5.15 -32.98
C ALA A 372 13.89 -6.32 -33.00
N LEU A 373 14.39 -6.75 -31.83
CA LEU A 373 15.27 -7.92 -31.71
C LEU A 373 14.61 -9.22 -32.17
N PHE A 374 13.30 -9.41 -31.93
CA PHE A 374 12.53 -10.56 -32.45
C PHE A 374 12.32 -10.52 -33.97
N SER A 375 12.58 -9.38 -34.61
CA SER A 375 12.36 -9.19 -36.05
C SER A 375 13.68 -9.09 -36.83
N GLN A 376 14.81 -9.03 -36.12
CA GLN A 376 16.16 -8.94 -36.67
C GLN A 376 17.00 -10.15 -36.23
N ARG A 377 18.12 -10.42 -36.92
CA ARG A 377 18.96 -11.59 -36.65
C ARG A 377 19.45 -11.60 -35.18
N PRO A 378 19.18 -12.66 -34.39
CA PRO A 378 19.59 -12.72 -33.00
C PRO A 378 21.11 -12.85 -32.84
N PRO A 379 21.65 -12.44 -31.68
CA PRO A 379 23.07 -12.53 -31.36
C PRO A 379 23.54 -13.98 -31.31
N ASN A 380 24.79 -14.21 -31.70
CA ASN A 380 25.37 -15.56 -31.74
C ASN A 380 25.72 -16.07 -30.33
N ALA A 381 26.02 -17.36 -30.22
CA ALA A 381 26.30 -18.01 -28.93
C ALA A 381 27.55 -17.46 -28.20
N GLU A 382 28.50 -16.84 -28.92
CA GLU A 382 29.69 -16.21 -28.35
C GLU A 382 29.37 -14.86 -27.70
N GLU A 383 28.57 -14.02 -28.35
CA GLU A 383 28.17 -12.69 -27.86
C GLU A 383 27.43 -12.79 -26.52
N VAL A 384 26.55 -13.77 -26.38
CA VAL A 384 25.83 -14.05 -25.13
C VAL A 384 26.69 -14.83 -24.13
N GLY A 385 27.71 -15.56 -24.61
CA GLY A 385 28.73 -16.21 -23.77
C GLY A 385 29.57 -15.20 -22.98
N ASN A 386 29.96 -14.09 -23.61
CA ASN A 386 30.73 -13.00 -22.98
C ASN A 386 29.93 -12.24 -21.91
N ALA A 387 28.59 -12.21 -22.01
CA ALA A 387 27.73 -11.63 -20.97
C ALA A 387 27.72 -12.42 -19.64
N LYS A 388 28.33 -13.63 -19.60
CA LYS A 388 28.34 -14.54 -18.45
C LYS A 388 29.45 -14.28 -17.44
N SER A 389 30.56 -13.64 -17.81
CA SER A 389 31.68 -13.53 -16.89
C SER A 389 31.36 -12.54 -15.78
N LEU A 390 31.39 -13.03 -14.53
CA LEU A 390 31.44 -12.21 -13.32
C LEU A 390 32.81 -11.51 -13.16
N SER A 391 33.59 -11.38 -14.23
CA SER A 391 34.93 -10.80 -14.16
C SER A 391 34.80 -9.32 -13.89
N SER A 392 34.99 -8.98 -12.63
CA SER A 392 35.37 -7.68 -12.08
C SER A 392 36.76 -7.25 -12.58
N ASP A 393 37.04 -7.39 -13.87
CA ASP A 393 38.15 -6.67 -14.48
C ASP A 393 37.61 -5.35 -15.01
N GLU A 394 38.32 -4.28 -14.70
CA GLU A 394 38.06 -2.87 -15.01
C GLU A 394 38.04 -2.59 -16.53
N GLY A 395 37.15 -3.25 -17.28
CA GLY A 395 36.84 -2.99 -18.68
C GLY A 395 35.38 -2.57 -18.81
N GLU A 396 35.12 -1.55 -19.64
CA GLU A 396 33.76 -1.10 -19.97
C GLU A 396 32.91 -2.30 -20.42
N GLU A 397 31.84 -2.60 -19.66
CA GLU A 397 30.85 -3.58 -20.08
C GLU A 397 30.27 -3.16 -21.44
N ASN A 398 30.39 -4.02 -22.45
CA ASN A 398 29.79 -3.79 -23.77
C ASN A 398 28.28 -3.50 -23.64
N GLU A 399 27.77 -2.48 -24.32
CA GLU A 399 26.37 -2.04 -24.35
C GLU A 399 25.37 -3.19 -24.58
N PHE A 400 25.79 -4.20 -25.35
CA PHE A 400 25.04 -5.43 -25.57
C PHE A 400 24.80 -6.23 -24.26
N VAL A 401 25.83 -6.41 -23.45
CA VAL A 401 25.77 -7.16 -22.19
C VAL A 401 24.86 -6.45 -21.19
N GLN A 402 24.96 -5.12 -21.11
CA GLN A 402 24.11 -4.30 -20.24
C GLN A 402 22.63 -4.37 -20.66
N THR A 403 22.36 -4.25 -21.96
CA THR A 403 21.00 -4.34 -22.51
C THR A 403 20.41 -5.74 -22.25
N PHE A 404 21.21 -6.80 -22.44
CA PHE A 404 20.80 -8.17 -22.19
C PHE A 404 20.49 -8.43 -20.70
N LYS A 405 21.38 -8.02 -19.79
CA LYS A 405 21.16 -8.14 -18.34
C LYS A 405 19.87 -7.43 -17.92
N SER A 406 19.70 -6.19 -18.35
CA SER A 406 18.49 -5.39 -18.09
C SER A 406 17.22 -6.06 -18.61
N SER A 407 17.29 -6.68 -19.80
CA SER A 407 16.17 -7.42 -20.40
C SER A 407 15.74 -8.61 -19.54
N CYS A 408 16.70 -9.39 -19.02
CA CYS A 408 16.42 -10.53 -18.17
C CYS A 408 15.87 -10.10 -16.80
N GLU A 409 16.43 -9.04 -16.19
CA GLU A 409 15.90 -8.49 -14.94
C GLU A 409 14.44 -8.05 -15.12
N PHE A 410 14.18 -7.31 -16.19
CA PHE A 410 12.85 -6.80 -16.49
C PHE A 410 11.84 -7.93 -16.73
N THR A 411 12.17 -8.89 -17.60
CA THR A 411 11.27 -10.02 -17.91
C THR A 411 11.01 -10.94 -16.72
N SER A 412 11.96 -11.05 -15.78
CA SER A 412 11.78 -11.81 -14.54
C SER A 412 10.92 -11.11 -13.47
N GLY A 413 10.68 -9.80 -13.66
CA GLY A 413 9.99 -8.91 -12.72
C GLY A 413 10.89 -8.28 -11.64
N TYR A 414 12.19 -8.62 -11.60
CA TYR A 414 13.16 -7.99 -10.68
C TYR A 414 13.72 -6.66 -11.20
N GLY A 415 13.49 -6.34 -12.47
CA GLY A 415 13.86 -5.05 -13.07
C GLY A 415 12.96 -3.89 -12.65
N VAL A 416 11.91 -4.13 -11.85
CA VAL A 416 11.08 -3.06 -11.28
C VAL A 416 11.91 -2.26 -10.28
N ALA A 417 12.18 -1.00 -10.64
CA ALA A 417 12.87 -0.03 -9.81
C ALA A 417 12.05 1.25 -9.78
N TYR A 418 11.56 1.62 -8.59
CA TYR A 418 10.87 2.88 -8.42
C TYR A 418 11.86 4.03 -8.25
N GLU A 419 11.59 5.14 -8.92
CA GLU A 419 12.35 6.37 -8.77
C GLU A 419 12.24 6.94 -7.34
N PRO A 420 13.20 7.81 -6.95
CA PRO A 420 13.10 8.57 -5.71
C PRO A 420 11.76 9.28 -5.55
N ASN A 421 11.12 9.11 -4.40
CA ASN A 421 9.88 9.79 -4.04
C ASN A 421 9.75 9.85 -2.51
N VAL A 422 8.58 10.21 -2.00
CA VAL A 422 8.36 10.31 -0.54
C VAL A 422 8.59 8.99 0.19
N ILE A 423 8.47 7.83 -0.48
CA ILE A 423 8.65 6.51 0.10
C ILE A 423 10.07 5.98 -0.16
N ASN A 424 10.57 6.17 -1.37
CA ASN A 424 11.87 5.64 -1.80
C ASN A 424 12.95 6.68 -1.52
N TRP A 425 13.69 6.50 -0.43
CA TRP A 425 14.69 7.44 0.03
C TRP A 425 15.82 7.63 -1.01
N SER A 426 16.27 8.87 -1.13
CA SER A 426 17.44 9.28 -1.91
C SER A 426 18.16 10.42 -1.18
N PRO A 427 19.36 10.83 -1.63
CA PRO A 427 20.03 12.01 -1.10
C PRO A 427 19.22 13.32 -1.20
N SER A 428 18.18 13.37 -2.05
CA SER A 428 17.27 14.52 -2.17
C SER A 428 16.01 14.41 -1.30
N HIS A 429 15.85 13.33 -0.54
CA HIS A 429 14.67 13.11 0.30
C HIS A 429 14.62 14.12 1.47
N PRO A 430 13.45 14.59 1.95
CA PRO A 430 13.39 15.56 3.06
C PRO A 430 14.01 15.05 4.38
N ALA A 431 13.85 13.76 4.67
CA ALA A 431 14.52 13.12 5.80
C ALA A 431 16.01 12.90 5.53
N GLN A 432 16.85 13.74 6.13
CA GLN A 432 18.30 13.71 6.00
C GLN A 432 18.99 13.38 7.33
N SER A 433 20.01 12.54 7.26
CA SER A 433 20.90 12.17 8.37
C SER A 433 22.17 11.56 7.79
N HIS A 434 23.29 11.75 8.47
CA HIS A 434 24.57 11.09 8.14
C HIS A 434 24.55 9.56 8.31
N LEU A 435 23.44 9.02 8.84
CA LEU A 435 23.22 7.58 9.01
C LEU A 435 22.57 6.93 7.77
N PHE A 436 22.03 7.71 6.83
CA PHE A 436 21.62 7.20 5.52
C PHE A 436 22.82 7.09 4.58
N GLY A 437 22.65 6.44 3.43
CA GLY A 437 23.70 6.35 2.40
C GLY A 437 24.94 5.59 2.88
N ILE A 438 24.73 4.40 3.45
CA ILE A 438 25.82 3.57 3.96
C ILE A 438 26.69 3.05 2.81
N ASP A 439 27.98 3.40 2.83
CA ASP A 439 28.96 2.90 1.85
C ASP A 439 29.02 1.36 1.84
N GLY A 440 29.10 0.79 0.64
CA GLY A 440 29.22 -0.66 0.44
C GLY A 440 27.90 -1.44 0.42
N VAL A 441 26.78 -0.85 0.85
CA VAL A 441 25.46 -1.49 0.80
C VAL A 441 25.00 -1.66 -0.65
N LYS A 442 24.55 -2.88 -0.99
CA LYS A 442 24.11 -3.25 -2.35
C LYS A 442 22.60 -3.10 -2.56
N LEU A 443 21.84 -2.87 -1.49
CA LEU A 443 20.40 -2.62 -1.55
C LEU A 443 20.11 -1.21 -2.07
N VAL A 444 19.14 -1.11 -2.97
CA VAL A 444 18.74 0.15 -3.60
C VAL A 444 17.29 0.45 -3.25
N PRO A 445 16.99 1.60 -2.61
CA PRO A 445 15.61 2.07 -2.45
C PRO A 445 14.84 2.05 -3.77
N GLY A 446 13.58 1.61 -3.72
CA GLY A 446 12.73 1.42 -4.90
C GLY A 446 12.87 0.07 -5.61
N LYS A 447 13.91 -0.73 -5.32
CA LYS A 447 14.05 -2.10 -5.85
C LYS A 447 13.53 -3.16 -4.88
N ALA A 448 13.21 -4.34 -5.38
CA ALA A 448 12.82 -5.48 -4.56
C ALA A 448 13.93 -5.83 -3.54
N PHE A 449 13.53 -6.20 -2.32
CA PHE A 449 14.50 -6.68 -1.32
C PHE A 449 15.16 -7.98 -1.81
N THR A 450 16.49 -8.01 -1.78
CA THR A 450 17.28 -9.15 -2.25
C THR A 450 17.00 -10.40 -1.39
N PRO A 451 16.65 -11.54 -2.00
CA PRO A 451 16.37 -12.77 -1.26
C PRO A 451 17.50 -13.12 -0.31
N THR A 452 17.20 -13.45 0.94
CA THR A 452 18.24 -13.60 1.97
C THR A 452 17.89 -14.75 2.90
N THR A 453 18.83 -15.68 3.08
CA THR A 453 18.61 -16.91 3.85
C THR A 453 19.30 -16.80 5.21
N VAL A 454 18.60 -17.16 6.28
CA VAL A 454 19.08 -17.10 7.67
C VAL A 454 18.51 -18.28 8.48
N ALA A 455 19.04 -18.54 9.67
CA ALA A 455 18.46 -19.52 10.60
C ALA A 455 17.63 -18.82 11.68
N ARG A 456 16.38 -19.26 11.89
CA ARG A 456 15.53 -18.74 12.98
C ARG A 456 16.00 -19.30 14.32
N LEU A 457 16.22 -18.42 15.30
CA LEU A 457 16.76 -18.83 16.61
C LEU A 457 15.80 -19.73 17.39
N SER A 458 14.49 -19.44 17.34
CA SER A 458 13.47 -20.14 18.13
C SER A 458 13.34 -21.63 17.81
N ASP A 459 13.59 -22.05 16.56
CA ASP A 459 13.35 -23.43 16.12
C ASP A 459 14.45 -24.02 15.21
N ALA A 460 15.54 -23.28 14.95
CA ALA A 460 16.61 -23.66 14.03
C ALA A 460 16.22 -23.79 12.55
N ASN A 461 15.00 -23.39 12.16
CA ASN A 461 14.61 -23.53 10.77
C ASN A 461 15.39 -22.55 9.88
N ILE A 462 15.92 -23.07 8.76
CA ILE A 462 16.48 -22.24 7.69
C ILE A 462 15.31 -21.60 6.94
N VAL A 463 15.32 -20.28 6.88
CA VAL A 463 14.21 -19.47 6.37
C VAL A 463 14.71 -18.41 5.41
N HIS A 464 13.78 -17.81 4.67
CA HIS A 464 14.07 -16.76 3.69
C HIS A 464 13.37 -15.48 4.12
N LEU A 465 14.16 -14.45 4.46
CA LEU A 465 13.68 -13.23 5.10
C LEU A 465 12.56 -12.55 4.30
N GLU A 466 12.66 -12.54 2.97
CA GLU A 466 11.68 -11.92 2.08
C GLU A 466 10.31 -12.63 2.06
N GLN A 467 10.22 -13.82 2.68
CA GLN A 467 9.03 -14.68 2.71
C GLN A 467 8.53 -14.99 4.14
N GLU A 468 9.22 -14.50 5.17
CA GLU A 468 8.88 -14.78 6.57
C GLU A 468 7.64 -14.02 7.05
N VAL A 469 7.45 -12.79 6.55
CA VAL A 469 6.29 -11.97 6.86
C VAL A 469 5.34 -12.02 5.67
N PRO A 470 4.11 -12.55 5.81
CA PRO A 470 3.14 -12.61 4.73
C PRO A 470 2.75 -11.21 4.25
N ALA A 471 2.04 -11.11 3.12
CA ALA A 471 1.48 -9.85 2.63
C ALA A 471 0.31 -9.38 3.51
N ASN A 472 0.62 -8.91 4.71
CA ASN A 472 -0.31 -8.49 5.76
C ASN A 472 -0.46 -6.95 5.87
N GLY A 473 0.08 -6.20 4.91
CA GLY A 473 0.01 -4.73 4.91
C GLY A 473 1.08 -4.03 5.75
N SER A 474 1.90 -4.77 6.50
CA SER A 474 2.95 -4.19 7.35
C SER A 474 4.27 -3.91 6.60
N PHE A 475 4.95 -2.84 7.00
CA PHE A 475 6.36 -2.63 6.70
C PHE A 475 7.21 -3.67 7.46
N ARG A 476 8.27 -4.16 6.80
CA ARG A 476 9.29 -5.00 7.45
C ARG A 476 10.48 -4.13 7.79
N ILE A 477 10.88 -4.14 9.05
CA ILE A 477 12.07 -3.45 9.55
C ILE A 477 13.10 -4.53 9.86
N PHE A 478 14.02 -4.77 8.91
CA PHE A 478 15.11 -5.72 9.10
C PHE A 478 16.26 -5.03 9.81
N VAL A 479 16.41 -5.31 11.09
CA VAL A 479 17.53 -4.88 11.92
C VAL A 479 18.63 -5.93 11.79
N PHE A 480 19.56 -5.70 10.88
CA PHE A 480 20.84 -6.41 10.84
C PHE A 480 21.65 -5.92 12.04
N ALA A 481 21.56 -6.64 13.14
CA ALA A 481 22.11 -6.27 14.44
C ALA A 481 23.64 -6.39 14.49
N GLY A 482 24.26 -7.00 13.49
CA GLY A 482 25.70 -7.26 13.47
C GLY A 482 26.14 -8.20 14.60
N SER A 483 27.40 -8.10 14.99
CA SER A 483 28.02 -8.96 15.99
C SER A 483 27.45 -8.70 17.40
N PRO A 484 26.90 -9.71 18.10
CA PRO A 484 26.33 -9.54 19.43
C PRO A 484 27.31 -8.97 20.47
N SER A 485 28.60 -9.31 20.37
CA SER A 485 29.62 -8.83 21.31
C SER A 485 29.93 -7.35 21.14
N ARG A 486 29.77 -6.82 19.93
CA ARG A 486 30.05 -5.41 19.59
C ARG A 486 28.83 -4.52 19.70
N ASN A 487 27.68 -4.94 19.15
CA ASN A 487 26.49 -4.09 19.02
C ASN A 487 25.46 -4.27 20.13
N LYS A 488 25.79 -4.97 21.23
CA LYS A 488 24.88 -5.12 22.36
C LYS A 488 24.28 -3.79 22.80
N LYS A 489 25.12 -2.75 22.95
CA LYS A 489 24.68 -1.42 23.37
C LYS A 489 23.78 -0.73 22.33
N ALA A 490 24.12 -0.83 21.05
CA ALA A 490 23.30 -0.27 19.98
C ALA A 490 21.92 -0.94 19.88
N VAL A 491 21.82 -2.25 20.09
CA VAL A 491 20.54 -2.98 20.11
C VAL A 491 19.71 -2.61 21.34
N GLU A 492 20.34 -2.48 22.52
CA GLU A 492 19.68 -1.99 23.73
C GLU A 492 19.14 -0.57 23.55
N ASP A 493 19.96 0.34 23.00
CA ASP A 493 19.56 1.72 22.76
C ASP A 493 18.47 1.82 21.68
N LEU A 494 18.55 1.04 20.60
CA LEU A 494 17.47 0.94 19.60
C LEU A 494 16.16 0.52 20.28
N ALA A 495 16.17 -0.55 21.08
CA ALA A 495 14.98 -1.04 21.76
C ALA A 495 14.39 0.00 22.72
N ASN A 496 15.23 0.64 23.56
CA ASN A 496 14.79 1.68 24.48
C ASN A 496 14.19 2.89 23.74
N ASN A 497 14.76 3.27 22.59
CA ASN A 497 14.25 4.38 21.79
C ASN A 497 12.98 4.03 21.01
N LEU A 498 12.79 2.76 20.62
CA LEU A 498 11.54 2.27 20.03
C LEU A 498 10.38 2.35 21.02
N GLU A 499 10.61 2.22 22.33
CA GLU A 499 9.54 2.30 23.34
C GLU A 499 9.11 3.73 23.67
N LYS A 500 9.91 4.75 23.35
CA LYS A 500 9.57 6.16 23.59
C LYS A 500 8.28 6.55 22.86
N ASP A 501 7.46 7.39 23.48
CA ASP A 501 6.12 7.78 22.98
C ASP A 501 6.11 8.36 21.55
N LYS A 502 7.21 8.98 21.13
CA LYS A 502 7.33 9.64 19.81
C LYS A 502 8.05 8.79 18.76
N SER A 503 8.40 7.55 19.07
CA SER A 503 9.01 6.66 18.09
C SER A 503 7.99 6.30 16.99
N PHE A 504 8.48 6.03 15.79
CA PHE A 504 7.65 5.57 14.67
C PHE A 504 6.87 4.29 15.02
N LEU A 505 7.35 3.48 15.96
CA LEU A 505 6.65 2.28 16.41
C LEU A 505 5.55 2.62 17.43
N SER A 506 5.86 3.44 18.44
CA SER A 506 4.95 3.75 19.55
C SER A 506 3.79 4.64 19.13
N VAL A 507 4.00 5.56 18.18
CA VAL A 507 2.92 6.42 17.64
C VAL A 507 1.81 5.58 16.99
N TYR A 508 2.17 4.47 16.37
CA TYR A 508 1.23 3.53 15.74
C TYR A 508 1.10 2.23 16.51
N ARG A 509 1.24 2.31 17.84
CA ARG A 509 1.02 1.18 18.73
C ARG A 509 -0.43 0.75 18.63
N ARG A 510 -0.66 -0.57 18.50
CA ARG A 510 -2.01 -1.10 18.42
C ARG A 510 -2.77 -0.85 19.74
N PRO A 511 -4.04 -0.41 19.69
CA PRO A 511 -4.80 -0.04 20.89
C PRO A 511 -5.10 -1.25 21.79
N ASP A 512 -5.14 -2.45 21.20
CA ASP A 512 -5.42 -3.73 21.84
C ASP A 512 -4.15 -4.42 22.36
N ILE A 513 -3.02 -3.72 22.51
CA ILE A 513 -1.72 -4.33 22.87
C ILE A 513 -1.77 -5.22 24.13
N ALA A 514 -2.62 -4.87 25.11
CA ALA A 514 -2.78 -5.63 26.35
C ALA A 514 -3.47 -7.00 26.15
N GLU A 515 -4.22 -7.17 25.05
CA GLU A 515 -4.98 -8.37 24.72
C GLU A 515 -4.27 -9.21 23.64
N VAL A 516 -3.14 -8.74 23.14
CA VAL A 516 -2.38 -9.43 22.10
C VAL A 516 -1.87 -10.76 22.62
N SER A 517 -2.28 -11.82 21.94
CA SER A 517 -1.80 -13.17 22.21
C SER A 517 -0.28 -13.23 22.12
N TYR A 518 0.35 -13.96 23.04
CA TYR A 518 1.76 -14.34 22.93
C TYR A 518 2.10 -14.99 21.58
N PHE A 519 1.12 -15.65 20.94
CA PHE A 519 1.27 -16.30 19.64
C PHE A 519 1.07 -15.35 18.43
N GLU A 520 0.83 -14.06 18.65
CA GLU A 520 0.90 -13.06 17.58
C GLU A 520 2.33 -13.02 17.03
N ARG A 521 2.48 -13.56 15.82
CA ARG A 521 3.79 -13.82 15.24
C ARG A 521 4.44 -12.58 14.64
N HIS A 522 3.66 -11.72 13.99
CA HIS A 522 4.19 -10.71 13.07
C HIS A 522 4.07 -9.30 13.63
N ASN A 523 2.95 -8.99 14.30
CA ASN A 523 2.60 -7.61 14.65
C ASN A 523 2.23 -7.44 16.14
N PRO A 524 3.13 -7.80 17.09
CA PRO A 524 2.85 -7.70 18.51
C PRO A 524 2.66 -6.26 19.01
N HIS A 525 3.37 -5.29 18.42
CA HIS A 525 3.35 -3.89 18.87
C HIS A 525 2.53 -2.96 17.96
N SER A 526 2.53 -3.20 16.65
CA SER A 526 1.86 -2.36 15.67
C SER A 526 1.38 -3.22 14.50
N LYS A 527 0.16 -2.96 14.01
CA LYS A 527 -0.37 -3.62 12.79
C LYS A 527 0.34 -3.18 11.51
N LEU A 528 1.16 -2.13 11.58
CA LEU A 528 1.83 -1.52 10.43
C LEU A 528 3.32 -1.88 10.35
N PHE A 529 3.90 -2.44 11.41
CA PHE A 529 5.32 -2.75 11.48
C PHE A 529 5.58 -4.17 11.99
N THR A 530 6.44 -4.88 11.26
CA THR A 530 7.04 -6.14 11.71
C THR A 530 8.54 -5.92 11.87
N LEU A 531 9.08 -6.08 13.08
CA LEU A 531 10.52 -6.01 13.32
C LEU A 531 11.14 -7.41 13.16
N SER A 532 12.33 -7.46 12.55
CA SER A 532 13.09 -8.68 12.36
C SER A 532 14.55 -8.42 12.71
N PHE A 533 15.15 -9.22 13.59
CA PHE A 533 16.50 -9.02 14.10
C PHE A 533 17.43 -10.13 13.60
N ILE A 534 18.47 -9.76 12.86
CA ILE A 534 19.44 -10.67 12.25
C ILE A 534 20.80 -10.42 12.89
N PHE A 535 21.31 -11.38 13.65
CA PHE A 535 22.61 -11.28 14.31
C PHE A 535 23.71 -11.95 13.47
N ALA A 536 24.85 -11.28 13.31
CA ALA A 536 26.05 -11.84 12.69
C ALA A 536 26.76 -12.75 13.71
N ALA A 537 26.17 -13.91 13.96
CA ALA A 537 26.67 -14.92 14.89
C ALA A 537 26.13 -16.29 14.50
N GLU A 538 26.83 -17.34 14.97
CA GLU A 538 26.27 -18.69 15.01
C GLU A 538 25.07 -18.73 15.98
N LYS A 539 24.13 -19.65 15.76
CA LYS A 539 22.94 -19.81 16.60
C LYS A 539 23.23 -19.81 18.11
N THR A 540 24.28 -20.51 18.56
CA THR A 540 24.65 -20.60 19.99
C THR A 540 25.29 -19.32 20.54
N GLY A 541 25.68 -18.39 19.67
CA GLY A 541 26.28 -17.11 20.04
C GLY A 541 25.27 -16.03 20.43
N VAL A 542 23.96 -16.29 20.33
CA VAL A 542 22.90 -15.33 20.67
C VAL A 542 22.06 -15.87 21.82
N ASP A 543 22.22 -15.28 23.00
CA ASP A 543 21.35 -15.58 24.14
C ASP A 543 20.12 -14.67 24.14
N VAL A 544 18.98 -15.24 23.76
CA VAL A 544 17.70 -14.53 23.66
C VAL A 544 17.23 -14.00 25.02
N SER A 545 17.63 -14.60 26.14
CA SER A 545 17.16 -14.19 27.48
C SER A 545 17.64 -12.78 27.87
N TYR A 546 18.84 -12.41 27.41
CA TYR A 546 19.46 -11.10 27.65
C TYR A 546 19.03 -10.02 26.64
N LEU A 547 18.22 -10.36 25.63
CA LEU A 547 17.73 -9.36 24.69
C LEU A 547 16.66 -8.45 25.33
N PRO A 548 16.57 -7.16 24.90
CA PRO A 548 15.54 -6.24 25.37
C PRO A 548 14.12 -6.78 25.13
N ARG A 549 13.15 -6.33 25.95
CA ARG A 549 11.78 -6.87 25.91
C ARG A 549 11.13 -6.75 24.53
N VAL A 550 11.18 -5.56 23.92
CA VAL A 550 10.65 -5.33 22.56
C VAL A 550 11.20 -6.32 21.55
N VAL A 551 12.49 -6.65 21.62
CA VAL A 551 13.12 -7.62 20.70
C VAL A 551 12.57 -9.02 20.95
N LYS A 552 12.46 -9.43 22.23
CA LYS A 552 11.95 -10.75 22.62
C LYS A 552 10.50 -10.98 22.23
N ASP A 553 9.67 -9.95 22.19
CA ASP A 553 8.28 -10.11 21.76
C ASP A 553 8.21 -10.53 20.28
N TYR A 554 9.22 -10.20 19.46
CA TYR A 554 9.39 -10.71 18.09
C TYR A 554 10.18 -12.05 18.03
N HIS A 555 10.05 -12.93 19.02
CA HIS A 555 10.77 -14.22 19.11
C HIS A 555 10.71 -15.14 17.88
N HIS A 556 9.69 -15.01 17.02
CA HIS A 556 9.62 -15.71 15.73
C HIS A 556 10.43 -15.05 14.60
N HIS A 557 10.91 -13.84 14.83
CA HIS A 557 11.65 -12.99 13.89
C HIS A 557 13.02 -12.58 14.44
N ILE A 558 13.65 -13.48 15.20
CA ILE A 558 15.05 -13.36 15.62
C ILE A 558 15.85 -14.45 14.91
N TYR A 559 16.93 -14.07 14.25
CA TYR A 559 17.69 -14.92 13.36
C TYR A 559 19.20 -14.83 13.61
N ALA A 560 19.89 -15.94 13.33
CA ALA A 560 21.32 -16.02 13.16
C ALA A 560 21.67 -16.02 11.66
N ASP A 561 22.72 -15.28 11.30
CA ASP A 561 23.31 -15.28 9.97
C ASP A 561 24.41 -16.35 9.87
N ASP A 562 24.04 -17.61 10.05
CA ASP A 562 24.97 -18.76 10.07
C ASP A 562 24.73 -19.74 8.91
N VAL A 563 24.03 -19.28 7.87
CA VAL A 563 23.70 -20.08 6.68
C VAL A 563 24.57 -19.64 5.50
N PRO A 564 25.40 -20.52 4.93
CA PRO A 564 26.20 -20.21 3.75
C PRO A 564 25.35 -19.87 2.53
N ASP A 565 25.79 -18.88 1.74
CA ASP A 565 25.18 -18.53 0.45
C ASP A 565 26.18 -18.73 -0.70
N VAL A 566 25.74 -19.45 -1.74
CA VAL A 566 26.56 -19.77 -2.93
C VAL A 566 27.00 -18.53 -3.71
N ARG A 567 26.34 -17.38 -3.53
CA ARG A 567 26.71 -16.11 -4.19
C ARG A 567 27.84 -15.38 -3.48
N VAL A 568 28.05 -15.69 -2.20
CA VAL A 568 29.14 -15.15 -1.37
C VAL A 568 29.85 -16.29 -0.64
N PRO A 569 30.48 -17.23 -1.37
CA PRO A 569 30.96 -18.50 -0.80
C PRO A 569 32.08 -18.34 0.25
N HIS A 570 32.69 -17.15 0.32
CA HIS A 570 33.74 -16.80 1.28
C HIS A 570 33.25 -15.91 2.42
N ALA A 571 31.98 -15.51 2.41
CA ALA A 571 31.38 -14.73 3.49
C ALA A 571 31.26 -15.60 4.75
N LYS A 572 31.66 -15.03 5.88
CA LYS A 572 31.44 -15.64 7.19
C LYS A 572 29.97 -15.48 7.61
N PHE A 573 29.38 -14.34 7.30
CA PHE A 573 28.00 -13.97 7.64
C PHE A 573 27.31 -13.57 6.33
N SER A 574 26.75 -14.58 5.65
CA SER A 574 26.34 -14.48 4.25
C SER A 574 25.23 -13.46 4.04
N ALA A 575 24.26 -13.34 4.94
CA ALA A 575 23.18 -12.37 4.82
C ALA A 575 23.69 -10.92 4.93
N HIS A 576 24.55 -10.61 5.90
CA HIS A 576 25.13 -9.27 6.05
C HIS A 576 26.00 -8.91 4.83
N GLU A 577 26.97 -9.77 4.50
CA GLU A 577 27.97 -9.49 3.47
C GLU A 577 27.36 -9.50 2.06
N LYS A 578 26.36 -10.35 1.79
CA LYS A 578 25.65 -10.35 0.49
C LYS A 578 24.95 -9.02 0.25
N LEU A 579 24.36 -8.44 1.29
CA LEU A 579 23.67 -7.15 1.21
C LEU A 579 24.61 -5.95 1.31
N GLY A 580 25.90 -6.18 1.59
CA GLY A 580 26.91 -5.15 1.76
C GLY A 580 26.86 -4.43 3.11
N LEU A 581 26.23 -5.05 4.11
CA LEU A 581 26.21 -4.56 5.49
C LEU A 581 27.43 -5.08 6.24
N ASP A 582 28.08 -4.22 7.02
CA ASP A 582 29.19 -4.58 7.89
C ASP A 582 28.71 -5.59 8.95
N PRO A 583 29.22 -6.83 9.00
CA PRO A 583 28.79 -7.83 9.99
C PRO A 583 29.08 -7.43 11.44
N GLU A 584 30.03 -6.53 11.67
CA GLU A 584 30.35 -6.05 13.01
C GLU A 584 29.42 -4.92 13.45
N ARG A 585 29.00 -4.03 12.54
CA ARG A 585 28.22 -2.81 12.87
C ARG A 585 26.74 -2.89 12.51
N GLY A 586 26.41 -3.66 11.48
CA GLY A 586 25.04 -3.86 11.03
C GLY A 586 24.37 -2.63 10.41
N GLY A 587 23.04 -2.66 10.37
CA GLY A 587 22.19 -1.62 9.80
C GLY A 587 20.71 -1.97 9.90
N VAL A 588 19.85 -1.01 9.58
CA VAL A 588 18.40 -1.17 9.53
C VAL A 588 17.93 -0.96 8.10
N VAL A 589 17.28 -1.97 7.54
CA VAL A 589 16.67 -1.93 6.20
C VAL A 589 15.16 -1.85 6.37
N VAL A 590 14.56 -0.78 5.84
CA VAL A 590 13.11 -0.63 5.80
C VAL A 590 12.62 -1.16 4.46
N VAL A 591 11.64 -2.08 4.51
CA VAL A 591 11.03 -2.70 3.35
C VAL A 591 9.52 -2.50 3.40
N ARG A 592 8.96 -2.03 2.28
CA ARG A 592 7.53 -1.75 2.10
C ARG A 592 6.67 -3.01 2.21
N PRO A 593 5.35 -2.85 2.41
CA PRO A 593 4.41 -3.97 2.36
C PRO A 593 4.41 -4.72 1.00
N ASP A 594 4.79 -4.06 -0.09
CA ASP A 594 4.98 -4.66 -1.42
C ASP A 594 6.39 -5.24 -1.68
N SER A 595 7.19 -5.39 -0.63
CA SER A 595 8.52 -6.01 -0.64
C SER A 595 9.59 -5.26 -1.46
N HIS A 596 9.46 -3.94 -1.62
CA HIS A 596 10.53 -3.06 -2.12
C HIS A 596 11.25 -2.37 -0.96
N VAL A 597 12.57 -2.21 -1.09
CA VAL A 597 13.40 -1.46 -0.15
C VAL A 597 12.99 0.01 -0.21
N SER A 598 12.91 0.67 0.93
CA SER A 598 12.47 2.06 1.01
C SER A 598 13.57 2.98 1.55
N CYS A 599 14.27 2.57 2.61
CA CYS A 599 15.47 3.25 3.08
C CYS A 599 16.40 2.27 3.84
N ILE A 600 17.66 2.68 3.99
CA ILE A 600 18.68 1.96 4.75
C ILE A 600 19.34 2.96 5.71
N VAL A 601 19.38 2.61 7.00
CA VAL A 601 19.91 3.46 8.08
C VAL A 601 20.98 2.69 8.86
N ARG A 602 22.10 3.34 9.20
CA ARG A 602 23.13 2.72 10.03
C ARG A 602 22.61 2.45 11.45
N LEU A 603 22.93 1.27 11.98
CA LEU A 603 22.70 0.94 13.39
C LEU A 603 23.82 1.57 14.23
N VAL A 604 23.46 2.40 15.20
CA VAL A 604 24.42 3.11 16.07
C VAL A 604 23.95 3.08 17.52
N GLU A 605 24.90 3.29 18.44
CA GLU A 605 24.60 3.56 19.85
C GLU A 605 23.88 4.92 20.01
N GLY A 606 23.08 5.04 21.07
CA GLY A 606 22.23 6.22 21.30
C GLY A 606 20.94 6.22 20.47
N SER A 607 20.35 7.40 20.26
CA SER A 607 19.04 7.54 19.60
C SER A 607 19.09 7.68 18.09
N GLY A 608 20.27 7.90 17.51
CA GLY A 608 20.43 8.34 16.11
C GLY A 608 19.71 7.46 15.08
N THR A 609 19.75 6.13 15.24
CA THR A 609 19.04 5.21 14.34
C THR A 609 17.52 5.43 14.39
N VAL A 610 16.92 5.54 15.57
CA VAL A 610 15.48 5.77 15.72
C VAL A 610 15.11 7.19 15.29
N ASP A 611 15.96 8.18 15.56
CA ASP A 611 15.73 9.57 15.13
C ASP A 611 15.69 9.68 13.60
N ALA A 612 16.59 9.00 12.89
CA ALA A 612 16.58 8.93 11.43
C ALA A 612 15.33 8.22 10.88
N LEU A 613 14.91 7.11 11.51
CA LEU A 613 13.69 6.39 11.14
C LEU A 613 12.43 7.21 11.41
N ASN A 614 12.38 7.94 12.54
CA ASN A 614 11.30 8.86 12.85
C ASN A 614 11.20 9.97 11.80
N ALA A 615 12.35 10.56 11.42
CA ALA A 615 12.39 11.58 10.37
C ALA A 615 11.91 11.01 9.03
N TYR A 616 12.32 9.79 8.67
CA TYR A 616 11.86 9.10 7.47
C TYR A 616 10.34 8.89 7.50
N PHE A 617 9.80 8.15 8.47
CA PHE A 617 8.36 7.86 8.49
C PHE A 617 7.49 9.11 8.63
N LYS A 618 7.95 10.13 9.35
CA LYS A 618 7.25 11.43 9.42
C LYS A 618 7.13 12.07 8.04
N ASN A 619 8.21 12.16 7.26
CA ASN A 619 8.17 12.82 5.95
C ASN A 619 7.61 11.94 4.83
N SER A 620 7.72 10.61 4.96
CA SER A 620 7.28 9.64 3.95
C SER A 620 5.80 9.32 4.03
N MET A 621 5.19 9.47 5.20
CA MET A 621 3.80 9.09 5.46
C MET A 621 2.92 10.30 5.80
N LEU A 622 3.49 11.38 6.33
CA LEU A 622 2.75 12.62 6.61
C LEU A 622 3.27 13.74 5.69
N SER A 623 2.35 14.45 5.04
CA SER A 623 2.67 15.55 4.12
C SER A 623 3.42 16.70 4.80
N LEU A 624 4.29 17.37 4.04
CA LEU A 624 5.00 18.59 4.44
C LEU A 624 4.09 19.77 4.80
N ALA A 625 2.84 19.77 4.32
CA ALA A 625 1.86 20.80 4.71
C ALA A 625 1.56 20.77 6.22
N LEU A 626 1.63 19.58 6.84
CA LEU A 626 1.60 19.37 8.29
C LEU A 626 2.99 19.50 8.93
N THR A 627 4.09 19.37 8.18
CA THR A 627 5.43 19.62 8.75
C THR A 627 5.75 21.10 8.89
N ALA A 628 5.17 21.99 8.07
CA ALA A 628 5.20 23.43 8.35
C ALA A 628 4.48 23.76 9.68
N GLU A 629 3.39 23.04 10.00
CA GLU A 629 2.74 23.09 11.31
C GLU A 629 3.49 22.33 12.42
N LEU A 630 4.47 21.48 12.12
CA LEU A 630 5.27 20.74 13.13
C LEU A 630 6.69 21.30 13.33
N GLU A 631 7.25 22.03 12.36
CA GLU A 631 8.59 22.65 12.41
C GLU A 631 8.53 24.14 12.76
N GLY A 632 7.40 24.82 12.51
CA GLY A 632 7.12 26.16 13.06
C GLY A 632 6.87 26.19 14.57
N TYR A 633 6.83 25.02 15.24
CA TYR A 633 6.55 24.85 16.67
C TYR A 633 7.81 24.67 17.53
N MET A 634 8.94 25.29 17.15
CA MET A 634 9.97 25.65 18.12
C MET A 634 9.81 27.13 18.50
N PHE A 635 9.44 27.34 19.76
CA PHE A 635 9.15 28.63 20.42
C PHE A 635 7.79 29.29 20.17
N MET A 636 6.69 28.52 20.18
CA MET A 636 5.44 29.05 20.72
C MET A 636 4.76 27.99 21.59
N SER A 637 4.42 28.37 22.82
CA SER A 637 3.57 27.60 23.73
C SER A 637 2.34 27.08 22.98
N ARG A 638 2.13 25.75 22.93
CA ARG A 638 0.92 25.14 22.37
C ARG A 638 -0.31 25.79 23.00
N VAL A 639 -1.05 26.54 22.19
CA VAL A 639 -2.42 27.00 22.41
C VAL A 639 -3.30 25.83 22.00
N SER A 640 -4.05 25.28 22.96
CA SER A 640 -5.08 24.27 22.76
C SER A 640 -6.43 24.89 23.10
N ALA A 641 -7.43 24.76 22.24
CA ALA A 641 -8.75 25.31 22.54
C ALA A 641 -9.57 24.33 23.40
N ALA A 642 -10.43 24.82 24.27
CA ALA A 642 -11.40 24.01 25.01
C ALA A 642 -12.78 24.65 24.91
N HIS A 643 -13.82 23.83 24.78
CA HIS A 643 -15.21 24.29 24.82
C HIS A 643 -15.92 23.70 26.04
N LEU A 644 -16.60 24.55 26.80
CA LEU A 644 -17.61 24.11 27.76
C LEU A 644 -18.95 24.08 27.03
N SER A 645 -19.56 22.91 26.95
CA SER A 645 -20.89 22.72 26.37
C SER A 645 -21.83 22.11 27.40
N THR A 646 -23.13 22.31 27.22
CA THR A 646 -24.14 21.70 28.07
C THR A 646 -25.23 21.06 27.23
N ASN A 647 -25.84 20.01 27.79
CA ASN A 647 -27.06 19.39 27.31
C ASN A 647 -28.00 19.27 28.50
N LEU A 648 -29.17 19.90 28.40
CA LEU A 648 -30.16 19.98 29.47
C LEU A 648 -31.56 20.05 28.87
N ALA A 649 -32.58 19.77 29.68
CA ALA A 649 -33.97 19.93 29.31
C ALA A 649 -34.50 21.25 29.89
N LEU A 650 -35.02 22.11 29.03
CA LEU A 650 -35.73 23.33 29.41
C LEU A 650 -37.24 23.10 29.28
N PHE A 651 -37.99 23.42 30.32
CA PHE A 651 -39.46 23.38 30.32
C PHE A 651 -40.00 24.79 30.57
N SER A 652 -40.66 25.35 29.56
CA SER A 652 -41.25 26.71 29.58
C SER A 652 -40.28 27.86 29.86
N VAL A 653 -38.97 27.61 29.76
CA VAL A 653 -37.89 28.62 29.80
C VAL A 653 -36.97 28.49 28.59
N THR A 654 -36.33 29.58 28.21
CA THR A 654 -35.32 29.64 27.15
C THR A 654 -34.21 30.64 27.48
N GLY A 655 -33.14 30.63 26.69
CA GLY A 655 -32.05 31.60 26.81
C GLY A 655 -31.22 31.47 28.08
N LEU A 656 -31.10 30.26 28.63
CA LEU A 656 -30.34 30.00 29.86
C LEU A 656 -28.85 30.34 29.66
N ARG A 657 -28.30 31.20 30.51
CA ARG A 657 -26.87 31.60 30.49
C ARG A 657 -26.39 32.04 31.86
N PRO A 658 -25.07 32.00 32.15
CA PRO A 658 -24.55 32.59 33.37
C PRO A 658 -24.70 34.11 33.32
N LYS A 659 -25.01 34.71 34.47
CA LYS A 659 -25.02 36.16 34.61
C LYS A 659 -23.58 36.65 34.75
N ASP A 660 -23.01 37.10 33.64
CA ASP A 660 -21.58 37.43 33.50
C ASP A 660 -21.41 38.87 32.97
N THR A 661 -21.39 39.85 33.88
CA THR A 661 -21.18 41.27 33.54
C THR A 661 -19.86 41.79 34.12
N GLU A 662 -19.39 42.96 33.69
CA GLU A 662 -18.13 43.51 34.21
C GLU A 662 -18.27 43.96 35.68
N GLU A 663 -19.47 44.40 36.08
CA GLU A 663 -19.80 44.79 37.46
C GLU A 663 -20.06 43.61 38.39
N ASP A 664 -20.48 42.46 37.83
CA ASP A 664 -20.84 41.23 38.54
C ASP A 664 -20.40 40.00 37.70
N PRO A 665 -19.08 39.70 37.68
CA PRO A 665 -18.51 38.70 36.77
C PRO A 665 -18.77 37.27 37.25
N TYR A 666 -19.04 36.36 36.30
CA TYR A 666 -19.27 34.96 36.62
C TYR A 666 -17.92 34.20 36.77
N TYR A 667 -17.80 33.44 37.87
CA TYR A 667 -16.62 32.65 38.17
C TYR A 667 -16.75 31.22 37.63
N TYR A 668 -16.10 30.94 36.50
CA TYR A 668 -16.11 29.61 35.90
C TYR A 668 -15.16 28.68 36.66
N THR A 669 -15.71 27.60 37.23
CA THR A 669 -14.99 26.73 38.16
C THR A 669 -14.69 25.35 37.54
N PHE A 670 -13.41 24.99 37.44
CA PHE A 670 -12.94 23.77 36.76
C PHE A 670 -11.96 22.92 37.57
N LYS A 671 -11.88 21.63 37.23
CA LYS A 671 -10.69 20.81 37.52
C LYS A 671 -9.66 20.93 36.40
N VAL A 672 -8.42 21.20 36.78
CA VAL A 672 -7.31 21.49 35.85
C VAL A 672 -6.27 20.37 35.88
N LEU A 673 -5.85 19.90 34.71
CA LEU A 673 -4.85 18.86 34.51
C LEU A 673 -3.65 19.40 33.73
N CYS A 674 -2.44 19.20 34.25
CA CYS A 674 -1.21 19.57 33.55
C CYS A 674 -1.03 18.70 32.29
N SER A 675 -0.93 19.32 31.11
CA SER A 675 -0.74 18.55 29.86
C SER A 675 0.69 18.01 29.71
N SER A 676 1.65 18.53 30.48
CA SER A 676 3.05 18.07 30.44
C SER A 676 3.36 16.86 31.32
N CYS A 677 2.82 16.79 32.54
CA CYS A 677 3.14 15.72 33.48
C CYS A 677 1.91 15.00 34.06
N ARG A 678 0.70 15.41 33.66
CA ARG A 678 -0.58 14.84 34.10
C ARG A 678 -0.86 15.02 35.59
N GLU A 679 -0.17 15.93 36.29
CA GLU A 679 -0.55 16.35 37.64
C GLU A 679 -1.89 17.11 37.59
N THR A 680 -2.83 16.73 38.45
CA THR A 680 -4.10 17.46 38.63
C THR A 680 -3.92 18.56 39.66
N HIS A 681 -4.44 19.75 39.41
CA HIS A 681 -4.42 20.83 40.39
C HIS A 681 -5.15 20.39 41.68
N PRO A 682 -4.57 20.61 42.88
CA PRO A 682 -5.12 20.05 44.12
C PRO A 682 -6.47 20.62 44.51
N ASN A 683 -6.79 21.84 44.03
CA ASN A 683 -8.06 22.52 44.29
C ASN A 683 -8.84 22.71 42.98
N TRP A 684 -10.16 22.88 43.09
CA TRP A 684 -10.95 23.47 42.01
C TRP A 684 -10.47 24.90 41.75
N VAL A 685 -10.41 25.26 40.47
CA VAL A 685 -9.89 26.56 40.03
C VAL A 685 -11.04 27.37 39.47
N SER A 686 -11.27 28.54 40.04
CA SER A 686 -12.29 29.49 39.62
C SER A 686 -11.61 30.73 39.06
N PHE A 687 -12.06 31.22 37.90
CA PHE A 687 -11.58 32.46 37.30
C PHE A 687 -12.68 33.08 36.43
N THR A 688 -12.57 34.39 36.17
CA THR A 688 -13.55 35.12 35.34
C THR A 688 -12.96 35.48 33.98
N ARG A 689 -13.80 35.79 32.99
CA ARG A 689 -13.31 36.26 31.68
C ARG A 689 -12.72 37.68 31.72
N TYR A 690 -12.89 38.41 32.83
CA TYR A 690 -12.42 39.78 33.03
C TYR A 690 -11.09 39.85 33.79
N GLU A 691 -10.69 38.78 34.49
CA GLU A 691 -9.41 38.70 35.18
C GLU A 691 -8.24 38.72 34.18
N LYS A 692 -7.15 39.42 34.53
CA LYS A 692 -5.95 39.52 33.70
C LYS A 692 -4.72 39.30 34.56
N HIS A 693 -4.00 38.22 34.30
CA HIS A 693 -2.76 37.87 34.95
C HIS A 693 -1.62 37.82 33.94
N GLU A 694 -0.52 38.50 34.25
CA GLU A 694 0.70 38.40 33.44
C GLU A 694 1.22 36.95 33.42
N ILE A 695 1.64 36.47 32.24
CA ILE A 695 2.21 35.14 32.09
C ILE A 695 3.74 35.23 32.28
N PRO A 696 4.32 34.63 33.34
CA PRO A 696 5.76 34.66 33.59
C PRO A 696 6.57 34.18 32.37
N GLY A 697 7.46 35.03 31.87
CA GLY A 697 8.30 34.74 30.71
C GLY A 697 7.67 34.98 29.34
N SER A 698 6.48 35.60 29.29
CA SER A 698 5.76 36.01 28.07
C SER A 698 5.32 37.47 28.18
N ARG A 699 5.05 38.14 27.05
CA ARG A 699 4.49 39.52 27.01
C ARG A 699 2.96 39.57 27.04
N GLY A 700 2.29 38.45 27.31
CA GLY A 700 0.83 38.33 27.27
C GLY A 700 0.19 38.15 28.64
N GLU A 701 -1.12 38.41 28.70
CA GLU A 701 -1.99 38.20 29.87
C GLU A 701 -2.94 37.03 29.60
N ALA A 702 -3.41 36.37 30.67
CA ALA A 702 -4.45 35.36 30.61
C ALA A 702 -5.41 35.47 31.79
N ASN A 703 -6.61 34.89 31.66
CA ASN A 703 -7.59 34.87 32.74
C ASN A 703 -7.17 33.97 33.91
N PHE A 704 -6.38 32.93 33.63
CA PHE A 704 -5.82 32.02 34.63
C PHE A 704 -4.35 31.69 34.30
N VAL A 705 -3.49 31.66 35.32
CA VAL A 705 -2.07 31.27 35.19
C VAL A 705 -1.69 30.34 36.34
N TRP A 706 -1.09 29.20 36.03
CA TRP A 706 -0.69 28.19 36.99
C TRP A 706 0.70 27.62 36.73
N LYS A 707 1.57 27.62 37.75
CA LYS A 707 2.84 26.90 37.72
C LYS A 707 2.68 25.51 38.34
N CYS A 708 2.74 24.46 37.52
CA CYS A 708 2.66 23.07 37.96
C CYS A 708 3.79 22.74 38.93
N LYS A 709 3.46 22.17 40.09
CA LYS A 709 4.43 21.89 41.16
C LYS A 709 5.32 20.69 40.82
N LEU A 710 4.79 19.71 40.08
CA LEU A 710 5.53 18.51 39.70
C LEU A 710 6.56 18.77 38.58
N CYS A 711 6.17 19.44 37.49
CA CYS A 711 7.07 19.68 36.36
C CYS A 711 7.67 21.09 36.28
N GLY A 712 7.25 22.00 37.17
CA GLY A 712 7.77 23.37 37.25
C GLY A 712 7.34 24.30 36.11
N LYS A 713 6.58 23.82 35.13
CA LYS A 713 6.14 24.61 33.97
C LYS A 713 4.95 25.51 34.31
N THR A 714 4.90 26.67 33.68
CA THR A 714 3.77 27.60 33.75
C THR A 714 2.76 27.32 32.64
N HIS A 715 1.49 27.34 33.00
CA HIS A 715 0.33 27.09 32.17
C HIS A 715 -0.63 28.27 32.28
N SER A 716 -1.48 28.47 31.29
CA SER A 716 -2.46 29.56 31.31
C SER A 716 -3.75 29.18 30.60
N ALA A 717 -4.84 29.86 30.91
CA ALA A 717 -6.11 29.75 30.18
C ALA A 717 -6.81 31.11 30.06
N SER A 718 -7.50 31.34 28.95
CA SER A 718 -8.30 32.53 28.70
C SER A 718 -9.62 32.17 28.05
N ILE A 719 -10.74 32.74 28.51
CA ILE A 719 -12.04 32.64 27.85
C ILE A 719 -12.04 33.60 26.66
N THR A 720 -12.23 33.06 25.46
CA THR A 720 -12.13 33.80 24.20
C THR A 720 -13.50 34.13 23.59
N ALA A 721 -14.54 33.38 23.95
CA ALA A 721 -15.90 33.63 23.48
C ALA A 721 -16.97 33.11 24.48
N GLY A 722 -18.17 33.68 24.39
CA GLY A 722 -19.28 33.42 25.32
C GLY A 722 -19.35 34.41 26.48
N PRO A 723 -20.31 34.27 27.42
CA PRO A 723 -21.26 33.16 27.48
C PRO A 723 -22.36 33.26 26.42
N ASN A 724 -22.57 32.16 25.70
CA ASN A 724 -23.72 32.01 24.80
C ASN A 724 -24.94 31.52 25.57
N ALA A 725 -26.12 31.94 25.15
CA ALA A 725 -27.38 31.44 25.68
C ALA A 725 -27.70 30.05 25.13
N TYR A 726 -28.19 29.17 26.01
CA TYR A 726 -28.71 27.87 25.63
C TYR A 726 -30.18 28.00 25.22
N GLU A 727 -30.47 27.70 23.96
CA GLU A 727 -31.81 27.89 23.35
C GLU A 727 -32.39 26.55 22.89
N ILE A 728 -33.61 26.17 23.31
CA ILE A 728 -34.31 25.01 22.75
C ILE A 728 -35.56 25.50 22.00
N PRO A 729 -35.69 25.23 20.68
CA PRO A 729 -36.95 25.45 19.97
C PRO A 729 -38.05 24.52 20.50
N GLU A 730 -39.28 25.03 20.67
CA GLU A 730 -40.46 24.25 21.06
C GLU A 730 -40.54 22.93 20.26
N ASN A 731 -40.56 21.79 20.97
CA ASN A 731 -40.61 20.42 20.44
C ASN A 731 -39.30 19.81 19.87
N ALA A 732 -38.13 20.40 20.12
CA ALA A 732 -36.84 19.78 19.78
C ALA A 732 -36.27 18.90 20.92
N LYS A 733 -35.67 17.76 20.57
CA LYS A 733 -34.86 16.97 21.53
C LYS A 733 -33.64 17.79 21.97
N SER A 734 -33.26 17.64 23.23
CA SER A 734 -32.11 18.35 23.81
C SER A 734 -30.84 18.13 22.96
N LYS A 735 -30.12 19.22 22.67
CA LYS A 735 -28.91 19.24 21.85
C LYS A 735 -27.77 19.86 22.64
N ILE A 736 -26.56 19.32 22.49
CA ILE A 736 -25.36 19.90 23.09
C ILE A 736 -25.09 21.27 22.45
N GLN A 737 -24.96 22.32 23.28
CA GLN A 737 -24.62 23.68 22.82
C GLN A 737 -23.46 24.24 23.64
N LYS A 738 -22.63 25.06 22.99
CA LYS A 738 -21.44 25.68 23.59
C LYS A 738 -21.84 26.88 24.45
N ILE A 739 -21.38 26.92 25.70
CA ILE A 739 -21.56 28.07 26.61
C ILE A 739 -20.38 29.02 26.51
N ILE A 740 -19.14 28.54 26.68
CA ILE A 740 -17.92 29.35 26.51
C ILE A 740 -16.85 28.61 25.72
N GLU A 741 -15.97 29.38 25.09
CA GLU A 741 -14.75 28.91 24.44
C GLU A 741 -13.52 29.44 25.17
N MET A 742 -12.49 28.61 25.29
CA MET A 742 -11.27 28.93 26.04
C MET A 742 -10.02 28.58 25.24
N ASP A 743 -9.01 29.44 25.25
CA ASP A 743 -7.63 29.12 24.87
C ASP A 743 -6.88 28.64 26.11
N CYS A 744 -6.33 27.43 26.07
CA CYS A 744 -5.57 26.78 27.12
C CYS A 744 -4.12 26.53 26.67
N ARG A 745 -3.14 26.92 27.47
CA ARG A 745 -1.71 26.68 27.22
C ARG A 745 -1.13 25.78 28.29
N GLY A 746 -0.80 24.55 27.93
CA GLY A 746 -0.12 23.61 28.82
C GLY A 746 -1.00 22.96 29.90
N LEU A 747 -2.31 23.17 29.85
CA LEU A 747 -3.30 22.56 30.75
C LEU A 747 -4.52 22.06 29.96
N GLU A 748 -5.29 21.15 30.57
CA GLU A 748 -6.57 20.65 30.08
C GLU A 748 -7.61 20.81 31.21
N PHE A 749 -8.85 21.15 30.88
CA PHE A 749 -9.96 21.12 31.85
C PHE A 749 -10.67 19.77 31.79
N THR A 750 -11.03 19.22 32.94
CA THR A 750 -11.56 17.85 33.07
C THR A 750 -12.97 17.78 33.63
N ASP A 751 -13.31 18.67 34.56
CA ASP A 751 -14.66 18.79 35.14
C ASP A 751 -15.03 20.27 35.26
N PHE A 752 -16.33 20.59 35.24
CA PHE A 752 -16.89 21.93 35.44
C PHE A 752 -17.93 21.90 36.56
N LYS A 753 -17.97 22.97 37.36
CA LYS A 753 -19.00 23.25 38.34
C LYS A 753 -19.75 24.52 37.94
N ALA A 754 -21.06 24.39 37.79
CA ALA A 754 -21.96 25.48 37.42
C ALA A 754 -22.37 26.34 38.63
N ASP A 755 -21.44 26.58 39.55
CA ASP A 755 -21.68 27.34 40.78
C ASP A 755 -21.85 28.84 40.44
N GLY A 756 -22.85 29.51 41.01
CA GLY A 756 -23.13 30.93 40.79
C GLY A 756 -24.45 31.20 40.06
N ASP A 757 -24.76 32.48 39.83
CA ASP A 757 -26.08 32.90 39.35
C ASP A 757 -26.25 32.70 37.83
N TRP A 758 -27.30 31.98 37.46
CA TRP A 758 -27.78 31.88 36.07
C TRP A 758 -29.04 32.72 35.87
N GLU A 759 -29.28 33.08 34.61
CA GLU A 759 -30.50 33.76 34.19
C GLU A 759 -31.13 33.06 32.98
N ALA A 760 -32.46 33.09 32.93
CA ALA A 760 -33.27 32.57 31.83
C ALA A 760 -34.53 33.44 31.64
N LYS A 761 -35.30 33.16 30.58
CA LYS A 761 -36.57 33.83 30.31
C LYS A 761 -37.69 32.83 30.10
N GLY A 762 -38.91 33.17 30.53
CA GLY A 762 -40.11 32.42 30.18
C GLY A 762 -40.26 32.36 28.65
N ALA A 763 -40.49 31.16 28.13
CA ALA A 763 -40.50 30.91 26.68
C ALA A 763 -41.60 31.72 25.97
N GLU A 764 -42.78 31.83 26.58
CA GLU A 764 -43.94 32.53 26.00
C GLU A 764 -44.06 34.01 26.44
N THR A 765 -43.69 34.32 27.68
CA THR A 765 -43.97 35.62 28.31
C THR A 765 -42.77 36.55 28.35
N THR A 766 -41.57 36.01 28.11
CA THR A 766 -40.27 36.66 28.34
C THR A 766 -40.05 37.13 29.80
N THR A 767 -40.81 36.59 30.78
CA THR A 767 -40.57 36.82 32.21
C THR A 767 -39.13 36.49 32.56
N ALA A 768 -38.41 37.40 33.20
CA ALA A 768 -37.00 37.22 33.54
C ALA A 768 -36.86 36.43 34.84
N PHE A 769 -36.12 35.33 34.79
CA PHE A 769 -35.72 34.53 35.95
C PHE A 769 -34.23 34.77 36.19
N SER A 770 -33.88 35.22 37.40
CA SER A 770 -32.49 35.49 37.82
C SER A 770 -32.20 34.79 39.14
N GLY A 771 -30.93 34.48 39.42
CA GLY A 771 -30.55 33.76 40.63
C GLY A 771 -30.86 32.26 40.53
N ILE A 772 -30.83 31.73 39.30
CA ILE A 772 -31.01 30.30 39.04
C ILE A 772 -29.76 29.57 39.53
N ASP A 773 -29.93 28.72 40.55
CA ASP A 773 -28.87 27.85 41.07
C ASP A 773 -28.94 26.48 40.39
N LEU A 774 -27.86 26.09 39.71
CA LEU A 774 -27.76 24.81 38.99
C LEU A 774 -26.86 23.80 39.71
N SER A 775 -26.42 24.09 40.94
CA SER A 775 -25.49 23.23 41.70
C SER A 775 -26.09 21.87 42.07
N GLU A 776 -27.41 21.79 42.26
CA GLU A 776 -28.14 20.55 42.54
C GLU A 776 -28.56 19.79 41.27
N GLY A 777 -28.31 20.34 40.09
CA GLY A 777 -28.58 19.68 38.79
C GLY A 777 -30.03 19.82 38.28
N GLU A 778 -30.91 20.48 39.02
CA GLU A 778 -32.26 20.84 38.62
C GLU A 778 -32.71 22.17 39.25
N TRP A 779 -33.64 22.87 38.61
CA TRP A 779 -34.22 24.13 39.11
C TRP A 779 -35.70 24.23 38.71
N TYR A 780 -36.51 24.84 39.58
CA TYR A 780 -37.97 24.99 39.43
C TYR A 780 -38.43 26.36 39.90
N ASP A 781 -39.38 26.96 39.19
CA ASP A 781 -40.06 28.20 39.58
C ASP A 781 -41.44 28.28 38.88
N TYR A 782 -42.16 29.38 39.04
CA TYR A 782 -43.50 29.57 38.45
C TYR A 782 -43.60 30.89 37.69
N ASP A 783 -44.00 30.83 36.41
CA ASP A 783 -44.25 32.04 35.62
C ASP A 783 -45.67 32.54 35.86
N GLU A 784 -45.83 33.52 36.75
CA GLU A 784 -47.13 34.12 37.06
C GLU A 784 -47.87 34.69 35.84
N LYS A 785 -47.14 35.13 34.80
CA LYS A 785 -47.76 35.70 33.59
C LYS A 785 -48.26 34.64 32.63
N ALA A 786 -47.61 33.48 32.59
CA ALA A 786 -48.01 32.33 31.77
C ALA A 786 -49.03 31.45 32.52
N GLY A 787 -49.00 31.47 33.86
CA GLY A 787 -49.80 30.60 34.70
C GLY A 787 -49.33 29.15 34.70
N GLU A 788 -48.02 28.91 34.55
CA GLU A 788 -47.43 27.56 34.50
C GLU A 788 -46.09 27.47 35.25
N GLU A 789 -45.70 26.24 35.60
CA GLU A 789 -44.42 25.91 36.23
C GLU A 789 -43.30 25.89 35.18
N VAL A 790 -42.16 26.48 35.51
CA VAL A 790 -40.95 26.47 34.70
C VAL A 790 -39.89 25.60 35.37
N SER A 791 -39.10 24.86 34.58
CA SER A 791 -38.01 24.06 35.15
C SER A 791 -36.84 23.79 34.21
N ILE A 792 -35.69 23.51 34.81
CA ILE A 792 -34.45 23.10 34.14
C ILE A 792 -34.04 21.75 34.73
N LYS A 793 -33.85 20.72 33.90
CA LYS A 793 -33.53 19.35 34.35
C LYS A 793 -32.47 18.69 33.47
N ASP A 794 -32.04 17.50 33.88
CA ASP A 794 -31.14 16.61 33.13
C ASP A 794 -29.80 17.26 32.71
N ILE A 795 -29.27 18.15 33.55
CA ILE A 795 -28.10 18.97 33.22
C ILE A 795 -26.85 18.10 33.10
N LYS A 796 -26.21 18.13 31.93
CA LYS A 796 -24.93 17.46 31.65
C LYS A 796 -23.94 18.44 31.05
N TRP A 797 -22.86 18.69 31.78
CA TRP A 797 -21.73 19.49 31.34
C TRP A 797 -20.71 18.64 30.59
N GLU A 798 -20.25 19.09 29.44
CA GLU A 798 -19.23 18.44 28.63
C GLU A 798 -18.09 19.42 28.34
N ILE A 799 -16.85 19.00 28.62
CA ILE A 799 -15.65 19.76 28.25
C ILE A 799 -14.96 19.05 27.11
N ARG A 800 -14.84 19.73 25.97
CA ARG A 800 -14.12 19.21 24.80
C ARG A 800 -12.81 19.98 24.61
N ASN A 801 -11.71 19.35 24.99
CA ASN A 801 -10.36 19.85 24.71
C ASN A 801 -9.98 19.52 23.24
N ILE A 802 -9.76 20.54 22.42
CA ILE A 802 -9.37 20.47 21.01
C ILE A 802 -7.85 20.64 20.95
N LYS A 803 -7.18 19.59 20.47
CA LYS A 803 -5.71 19.49 20.43
C LYS A 803 -5.13 19.81 19.07
#